data_AF-A0AAN9I441-F1
#
_entry.id   AF-A0AAN9I441-F1
#
_cell.length_a   1.000
_cell.length_b   1.000
_cell.length_c   1.000
_cell.angle_alpha   90.00
_cell.angle_beta   90.00
_cell.angle_gamma   90.00
#
_symmetry.space_group_name_H-M   'P 1'
#
loop_
_entity.id
_entity.type
_entity.pdbx_description
1 polymer ?
#
loop_
_entity_poly.entity_id
_entity_poly.type
_entity_poly.pdbx_seq_one_letter_code
_entity_poly.pdbx_strand_id
1 'polypeptide(L)'
;MSSSVSGSLVHQGQLLVHIAENGHSFELDCNENTLVEVVMRSIESVTGINFNDQLVLCLDMKLESHRPLSAYKLPSDDREVFIFNKARLQNNSSPPPPEQVDIPSHLEPPSPSSSHDPHPLDDASDPALKALPSYERQFRYHYHRGHVIYTSTIMKYEHCERLLREQMVQERAVDVARGNMDQYYRMINQNYGDFMKRYMQQHRMHSDLLMNFGKDVEKLRSIKLHPALQTTNRKCLLDLVKEENLRKSVENCTGSHKQFENKLSQFKQSFGEVRRRVEELLSSRAFLPIKDLEQAIKEHQRHINEQKSIMQSLSKDVNTVKKLVDDCLSSRLSSSLRPHDAVSALGPMYEVHHKNHLPKMQDCDRSISKLLEFCKQKKNEMNIYVHNYMQNITYVSYLIKDQKLQFPAFKEAMARQDGLFVDLKLFHSIGPAYRACLAEIVRRKASMKLYMGMAGQMAERLAVKREAEVRRREEFLRVHSSCIPKDVLASMGLFDTPNQCDVNIAPFDGGLLNIDISDVDRYAPEYMVGVASKLEKHGSFKGSSALSSDSSHLAEAVDSTADSIERYDSQDLLDGSELLEIAGTCKMEVENAKLKAELASRIALICSLCPEVEYELLDDERVSNILKNATQKTAEALHLKDEYIKHIQSMLKIKQMQCVSYEKRIQELEQKLSDQYVQGQKISSVNNAVDFPLVAGKTDNCKSECVSGETHMPCISTTESMDEVSCISSSFDAKLGLFTEHSQHTGKVLDGVDENMLDSSGIQNPQLDSSMMEPHREEGQSADKDKKEKIIGQLGMSLTNSSTGESMPVSHVLVPCDPEVCQDLDSKVNDDKLLELQSALVDKSNKLNETETELKAVMEEVALLKRELEASRKLLDESQMNCAHLENCLHEAREEAQTQKSSADRRASEYSSLRASVVKTRSFFERLKTCVYSPGGVAGFADSLRNLAQSLANSANDRDDEDIAEFRKCIRVLADKVGFLSRHREELHEKYTRMEVANEQLRSELEGKIDLVKTYYNKHQLEKQANKEKISFGSLEVHEIGCFVLTPGGHYKAITRNCSNYYLSDASVELFADPSRPNYIVGQIVHMERQIVKEAAAEQQGRGEKGSEWLTTLNSGSTQNPYGLPVGCEYFLVTVAMLPDTNIHSSSPS
;
A
#
# COMPACT_ATOMS: atom_id res chain seq x y z
N MET A 1 -21.06 -22.48 -58.68
CA MET A 1 -22.43 -23.04 -58.57
C MET A 1 -22.41 -24.05 -57.42
N SER A 2 -23.30 -24.02 -56.42
CA SER A 2 -24.51 -23.21 -56.28
C SER A 2 -24.80 -22.79 -54.82
N SER A 3 -25.07 -21.49 -54.63
CA SER A 3 -26.05 -20.91 -53.70
C SER A 3 -26.19 -21.43 -52.25
N SER A 4 -25.75 -20.61 -51.30
CA SER A 4 -26.43 -20.42 -50.01
C SER A 4 -26.70 -18.92 -49.82
N VAL A 5 -27.87 -18.44 -50.25
CA VAL A 5 -28.23 -17.02 -50.19
C VAL A 5 -28.75 -16.68 -48.79
N SER A 6 -27.85 -16.28 -47.90
CA SER A 6 -28.20 -15.58 -46.68
C SER A 6 -28.47 -14.12 -47.02
N GLY A 7 -29.73 -13.78 -47.27
CA GLY A 7 -30.18 -12.41 -47.50
C GLY A 7 -30.08 -11.57 -46.23
N SER A 8 -28.88 -11.08 -45.91
CA SER A 8 -28.73 -10.01 -44.93
C SER A 8 -29.48 -8.79 -45.43
N LEU A 9 -30.46 -8.32 -44.67
CA LEU A 9 -31.16 -7.08 -44.96
C LEU A 9 -30.18 -5.92 -44.69
N VAL A 10 -29.45 -5.49 -45.72
CA VAL A 10 -28.50 -4.38 -45.60
C VAL A 10 -29.30 -3.12 -45.29
N HIS A 11 -29.23 -2.65 -44.05
CA HIS A 11 -29.76 -1.35 -43.67
C HIS A 11 -28.97 -0.27 -44.42
N GLN A 12 -29.61 0.29 -45.44
CA GLN A 12 -29.15 1.44 -46.20
C GLN A 12 -29.39 2.67 -45.32
N GLY A 13 -28.37 3.06 -44.57
CA GLY A 13 -28.44 4.20 -43.65
C GLY A 13 -27.91 5.46 -44.33
N GLN A 14 -28.68 6.55 -44.25
CA GLN A 14 -28.21 7.85 -44.70
C GLN A 14 -27.09 8.33 -43.75
N LEU A 15 -25.91 8.60 -44.30
CA LEU A 15 -24.82 9.22 -43.55
C LEU A 15 -24.87 10.73 -43.76
N LEU A 16 -25.08 11.49 -42.68
CA LEU A 16 -25.02 12.95 -42.74
C LEU A 16 -23.58 13.44 -42.59
N VAL A 17 -23.09 14.12 -43.63
CA VAL A 17 -21.70 14.58 -43.74
C VAL A 17 -21.65 16.11 -43.90
N HIS A 18 -20.87 16.76 -43.04
CA HIS A 18 -20.74 18.21 -42.97
C HIS A 18 -19.35 18.69 -43.38
N ILE A 19 -19.29 19.82 -44.08
CA ILE A 19 -18.04 20.53 -44.37
C ILE A 19 -17.83 21.62 -43.31
N ALA A 20 -16.84 21.43 -42.44
CA ALA A 20 -16.62 22.30 -41.29
C ALA A 20 -16.33 23.77 -41.66
N GLU A 21 -15.71 24.03 -42.82
CA GLU A 21 -15.32 25.38 -43.26
C GLU A 21 -16.53 26.29 -43.51
N ASN A 22 -17.64 25.75 -44.02
CA ASN A 22 -18.80 26.52 -44.48
C ASN A 22 -20.16 26.03 -43.96
N GLY A 23 -20.23 24.88 -43.26
CA GLY A 23 -21.47 24.32 -42.72
C GLY A 23 -22.36 23.60 -43.72
N HIS A 24 -21.92 23.41 -44.97
CA HIS A 24 -22.69 22.64 -45.96
C HIS A 24 -22.84 21.18 -45.52
N SER A 25 -24.03 20.63 -45.75
CA SER A 25 -24.43 19.27 -45.35
C SER A 25 -24.81 18.45 -46.58
N PHE A 26 -24.38 17.18 -46.58
CA PHE A 26 -24.64 16.21 -47.63
C PHE A 26 -25.14 14.91 -47.01
N GLU A 27 -26.26 14.38 -47.50
CA GLU A 27 -26.74 13.04 -47.18
C GLU A 27 -26.14 12.06 -48.19
N LEU A 28 -25.51 10.99 -47.70
CA LEU A 28 -24.89 9.95 -48.53
C LEU A 28 -25.44 8.57 -48.17
N ASP A 29 -26.05 7.88 -49.13
CA ASP A 29 -26.50 6.50 -48.97
C ASP A 29 -25.31 5.56 -48.71
N CYS A 30 -25.18 5.10 -47.47
CA CYS A 30 -24.07 4.27 -47.02
C CYS A 30 -24.58 2.96 -46.39
N ASN A 31 -23.65 2.02 -46.18
CA ASN A 31 -23.88 0.88 -45.31
C ASN A 31 -22.67 0.70 -44.38
N GLU A 32 -22.84 -0.13 -43.35
CA GLU A 32 -21.82 -0.44 -42.33
C GLU A 32 -20.46 -0.90 -42.91
N ASN A 33 -20.45 -1.51 -44.10
CA ASN A 33 -19.24 -2.01 -44.76
C ASN A 33 -18.60 -1.01 -45.72
N THR A 34 -19.24 0.15 -45.98
CA THR A 34 -18.64 1.23 -46.77
C THR A 34 -17.36 1.72 -46.10
N LEU A 35 -16.26 1.84 -46.86
CA LEU A 35 -15.01 2.41 -46.35
C LEU A 35 -15.10 3.93 -46.22
N VAL A 36 -14.46 4.50 -45.21
CA VAL A 36 -14.31 5.96 -45.03
C VAL A 36 -13.76 6.62 -46.30
N GLU A 37 -12.85 5.94 -47.03
CA GLU A 37 -12.34 6.41 -48.32
C GLU A 37 -13.43 6.67 -49.37
N VAL A 38 -14.49 5.87 -49.42
CA VAL A 38 -15.60 6.05 -50.38
C VAL A 38 -16.36 7.34 -50.06
N VAL A 39 -16.62 7.61 -48.79
CA VAL A 39 -17.23 8.87 -48.32
C VAL A 39 -16.36 10.07 -48.70
N MET A 40 -15.05 9.99 -48.46
CA MET A 40 -14.11 11.07 -48.79
C MET A 40 -14.05 11.37 -50.30
N ARG A 41 -14.01 10.33 -51.15
CA ARG A 41 -14.02 10.46 -52.63
C ARG A 41 -15.35 11.02 -53.14
N SER A 42 -16.49 10.62 -52.55
CA SER A 42 -17.80 11.21 -52.88
C SER A 42 -17.81 12.71 -52.59
N ILE A 43 -17.32 13.13 -51.42
CA ILE A 43 -17.22 14.54 -51.03
C ILE A 43 -16.23 15.32 -51.90
N GLU A 44 -15.10 14.71 -52.30
CA GLU A 44 -14.15 15.31 -53.25
C GLU A 44 -14.85 15.67 -54.58
N SER A 45 -15.71 14.78 -55.10
CA SER A 45 -16.43 15.01 -56.36
C SER A 45 -17.46 16.15 -56.32
N VAL A 46 -18.02 16.46 -55.13
CA VAL A 46 -19.05 17.50 -54.95
C VAL A 46 -18.46 18.83 -54.47
N THR A 47 -17.36 18.80 -53.70
CA THR A 47 -16.79 19.99 -53.04
C THR A 47 -15.46 20.45 -53.61
N GLY A 48 -14.76 19.62 -54.39
CA GLY A 48 -13.41 19.89 -54.87
C GLY A 48 -12.31 19.82 -53.80
N ILE A 49 -12.62 19.49 -52.55
CA ILE A 49 -11.62 19.31 -51.49
C ILE A 49 -10.90 17.99 -51.72
N ASN A 50 -9.61 18.04 -52.08
CA ASN A 50 -8.87 16.83 -52.45
C ASN A 50 -8.87 15.78 -51.33
N PHE A 51 -8.98 14.51 -51.70
CA PHE A 51 -8.98 13.37 -50.79
C PHE A 51 -7.85 13.43 -49.73
N ASN A 52 -6.64 13.81 -50.14
CA ASN A 52 -5.49 13.90 -49.24
C ASN A 52 -5.59 15.07 -48.25
N ASP A 53 -6.30 16.14 -48.62
CA ASP A 53 -6.53 17.32 -47.79
C ASP A 53 -7.74 17.19 -46.84
N GLN A 54 -8.57 16.16 -46.99
CA GLN A 54 -9.68 15.92 -46.06
C GLN A 54 -9.21 15.31 -44.73
N LEU A 55 -9.50 15.98 -43.62
CA LEU A 55 -9.47 15.42 -42.26
C LEU A 55 -10.90 15.10 -41.85
N VAL A 56 -11.18 13.84 -41.53
CA VAL A 56 -12.52 13.36 -41.18
C VAL A 56 -12.60 13.06 -39.68
N LEU A 57 -13.54 13.69 -38.98
CA LEU A 57 -13.82 13.47 -37.55
C LEU A 57 -15.29 13.06 -37.34
N CYS A 58 -15.56 12.30 -36.28
CA CYS A 58 -16.89 12.00 -35.77
C CYS A 58 -16.80 11.93 -34.24
N LEU A 59 -17.64 12.67 -33.52
CA LEU A 59 -17.52 12.88 -32.06
C LEU A 59 -16.10 13.36 -31.69
N ASP A 60 -15.37 12.64 -30.84
CA ASP A 60 -13.97 12.89 -30.49
C ASP A 60 -12.97 12.05 -31.34
N MET A 61 -13.44 11.22 -32.26
CA MET A 61 -12.64 10.26 -33.01
C MET A 61 -12.22 10.77 -34.39
N LYS A 62 -10.98 10.47 -34.79
CA LYS A 62 -10.52 10.59 -36.19
C LYS A 62 -10.88 9.32 -36.97
N LEU A 63 -11.48 9.51 -38.13
CA LEU A 63 -11.78 8.45 -39.08
C LEU A 63 -10.56 8.16 -39.97
N GLU A 64 -10.20 6.89 -40.12
CA GLU A 64 -9.11 6.43 -40.98
C GLU A 64 -9.67 5.87 -42.29
N SER A 65 -9.15 6.35 -43.43
CA SER A 65 -9.66 6.04 -44.78
C SER A 65 -9.81 4.55 -45.08
N HIS A 66 -8.88 3.74 -44.58
CA HIS A 66 -8.81 2.28 -44.78
C HIS A 66 -9.80 1.46 -43.94
N ARG A 67 -10.61 2.09 -43.07
CA ARG A 67 -11.56 1.40 -42.18
C ARG A 67 -13.00 1.50 -42.68
N PRO A 68 -13.84 0.48 -42.43
CA PRO A 68 -15.28 0.56 -42.67
C PRO A 68 -15.97 1.48 -41.64
N LEU A 69 -17.11 2.04 -42.02
CA LEU A 69 -17.94 2.89 -41.16
C LEU A 69 -18.40 2.16 -39.87
N SER A 70 -18.64 0.84 -39.93
CA SER A 70 -18.95 -0.01 -38.77
C SER A 70 -17.94 0.10 -37.63
N ALA A 71 -16.65 0.32 -37.93
CA ALA A 71 -15.60 0.49 -36.93
C ALA A 71 -15.78 1.75 -36.04
N TYR A 72 -16.68 2.65 -36.43
CA TYR A 72 -17.04 3.89 -35.73
C TYR A 72 -18.52 3.95 -35.31
N LYS A 73 -19.27 2.85 -35.54
CA LYS A 73 -20.75 2.78 -35.41
C LYS A 73 -21.46 3.76 -36.35
N LEU A 74 -21.15 3.67 -37.64
CA LEU A 74 -21.74 4.46 -38.71
C LEU A 74 -22.22 3.55 -39.86
N PRO A 75 -23.24 3.94 -40.65
CA PRO A 75 -24.13 5.10 -40.45
C PRO A 75 -25.06 4.90 -39.24
N SER A 76 -25.51 5.99 -38.61
CA SER A 76 -26.44 5.99 -37.48
C SER A 76 -27.03 7.38 -37.28
N ASP A 77 -28.33 7.47 -36.96
CA ASP A 77 -29.08 8.73 -36.85
C ASP A 77 -28.57 9.65 -35.71
N ASP A 78 -27.82 9.11 -34.74
CA ASP A 78 -27.19 9.87 -33.64
C ASP A 78 -25.83 10.49 -34.01
N ARG A 79 -25.27 10.25 -35.21
CA ARG A 79 -23.86 10.49 -35.53
C ARG A 79 -23.62 11.18 -36.86
N GLU A 80 -23.23 12.45 -36.75
CA GLU A 80 -22.78 13.29 -37.85
C GLU A 80 -21.26 13.13 -38.11
N VAL A 81 -20.85 13.22 -39.38
CA VAL A 81 -19.44 13.20 -39.79
C VAL A 81 -18.99 14.58 -40.26
N PHE A 82 -17.84 15.06 -39.78
CA PHE A 82 -17.32 16.39 -40.08
C PHE A 82 -16.01 16.31 -40.86
N ILE A 83 -15.94 17.05 -41.97
CA ILE A 83 -14.78 17.10 -42.87
C ILE A 83 -14.14 18.50 -42.83
N PHE A 84 -12.85 18.52 -42.54
CA PHE A 84 -12.01 19.71 -42.41
C PHE A 84 -10.97 19.73 -43.52
N ASN A 85 -10.82 20.89 -44.18
CA ASN A 85 -9.92 21.09 -45.31
C ASN A 85 -8.50 21.47 -44.83
N LYS A 86 -7.55 20.51 -44.80
CA LYS A 86 -6.17 20.70 -44.31
C LYS A 86 -5.43 21.84 -45.00
N ALA A 87 -5.70 22.12 -46.28
CA ALA A 87 -5.09 23.23 -47.00
C ALA A 87 -5.47 24.61 -46.39
N ARG A 88 -6.67 24.72 -45.79
CA ARG A 88 -7.17 25.89 -45.05
C ARG A 88 -6.77 25.92 -43.58
N LEU A 89 -6.12 24.87 -43.07
CA LEU A 89 -5.62 24.79 -41.69
C LEU A 89 -4.19 25.31 -41.52
N GLN A 90 -3.54 25.70 -42.63
CA GLN A 90 -2.19 26.24 -42.63
C GLN A 90 -2.21 27.75 -42.33
N ASN A 91 -1.31 28.24 -41.47
CA ASN A 91 -1.25 29.65 -41.04
C ASN A 91 -1.10 30.68 -42.19
N ASN A 92 -0.70 30.24 -43.40
CA ASN A 92 -0.52 31.09 -44.58
C ASN A 92 -1.67 30.94 -45.60
N SER A 93 -2.71 30.17 -45.29
CA SER A 93 -3.86 30.00 -46.18
C SER A 93 -4.70 31.29 -46.25
N SER A 94 -5.29 31.56 -47.42
CA SER A 94 -6.22 32.69 -47.55
C SER A 94 -7.51 32.41 -46.76
N PRO A 95 -8.16 33.44 -46.18
CA PRO A 95 -9.43 33.28 -45.51
C PRO A 95 -10.52 32.80 -46.49
N PRO A 96 -11.65 32.26 -45.98
CA PRO A 96 -12.77 31.86 -46.82
C PRO A 96 -13.30 33.04 -47.67
N PRO A 97 -13.75 32.78 -48.91
CA PRO A 97 -14.38 33.82 -49.72
C PRO A 97 -15.71 34.27 -49.09
N PRO A 98 -16.15 35.52 -49.32
CA PRO A 98 -17.45 35.99 -48.85
C PRO A 98 -18.61 35.17 -49.43
N GLU A 99 -19.58 34.86 -48.57
CA GLU A 99 -20.79 34.11 -48.90
C GLU A 99 -21.59 34.76 -50.05
N GLN A 100 -21.92 33.98 -51.08
CA GLN A 100 -22.70 34.45 -52.23
C GLN A 100 -24.08 33.78 -52.24
N VAL A 101 -25.13 34.58 -52.49
CA VAL A 101 -26.52 34.12 -52.52
C VAL A 101 -27.14 34.63 -53.81
N ASP A 102 -27.34 33.72 -54.76
CA ASP A 102 -27.96 34.00 -56.06
C ASP A 102 -29.47 34.23 -55.90
N ILE A 103 -29.87 35.48 -55.73
CA ILE A 103 -31.27 35.90 -55.74
C ILE A 103 -31.66 36.23 -57.20
N PRO A 104 -32.65 35.54 -57.80
CA PRO A 104 -33.08 35.85 -59.16
C PRO A 104 -33.49 37.32 -59.33
N SER A 105 -32.95 38.00 -60.34
CA SER A 105 -33.28 39.41 -60.61
C SER A 105 -34.71 39.54 -61.12
N HIS A 106 -35.57 40.21 -60.35
CA HIS A 106 -36.99 40.34 -60.68
C HIS A 106 -37.22 41.23 -61.90
N LEU A 107 -37.68 40.61 -62.99
CA LEU A 107 -38.39 41.31 -64.06
C LEU A 107 -39.76 41.72 -63.52
N GLU A 108 -40.04 43.02 -63.47
CA GLU A 108 -41.38 43.51 -63.11
C GLU A 108 -42.38 43.08 -64.19
N PRO A 109 -43.56 42.51 -63.84
CA PRO A 109 -44.54 42.10 -64.84
C PRO A 109 -44.95 43.27 -65.74
N PRO A 110 -45.21 43.04 -67.04
CA PRO A 110 -45.58 44.11 -67.96
C PRO A 110 -46.90 44.77 -67.57
N SER A 111 -46.97 46.09 -67.67
CA SER A 111 -48.15 46.88 -67.34
C SER A 111 -49.35 46.51 -68.23
N PRO A 112 -50.56 46.33 -67.66
CA PRO A 112 -51.73 45.86 -68.41
C PRO A 112 -52.15 46.91 -69.45
N SER A 113 -52.02 46.55 -70.73
CA SER A 113 -52.40 47.37 -71.88
C SER A 113 -53.56 46.71 -72.62
N SER A 114 -54.62 47.45 -72.94
CA SER A 114 -55.83 46.91 -73.59
C SER A 114 -55.59 46.33 -75.00
N SER A 115 -54.46 46.63 -75.61
CA SER A 115 -54.04 46.13 -76.92
C SER A 115 -53.61 44.67 -76.97
N HIS A 116 -53.39 44.00 -75.84
CA HIS A 116 -52.77 42.67 -75.79
C HIS A 116 -53.73 41.52 -75.41
N ASP A 117 -54.93 41.82 -74.95
CA ASP A 117 -55.94 40.82 -74.53
C ASP A 117 -57.34 41.44 -74.65
N PRO A 118 -57.96 41.47 -75.85
CA PRO A 118 -59.20 42.19 -76.10
C PRO A 118 -60.43 41.47 -75.53
N HIS A 119 -61.26 42.21 -74.78
CA HIS A 119 -62.39 41.66 -74.04
C HIS A 119 -63.74 42.08 -74.67
N PRO A 120 -64.77 41.21 -74.73
CA PRO A 120 -66.06 41.52 -75.39
C PRO A 120 -66.81 42.75 -74.87
N LEU A 121 -66.48 43.24 -73.67
CA LEU A 121 -67.05 44.48 -73.08
C LEU A 121 -66.21 45.74 -73.33
N ASP A 122 -65.02 45.65 -73.92
CA ASP A 122 -64.21 46.84 -74.22
C ASP A 122 -64.92 47.78 -75.21
N ASP A 123 -65.76 47.26 -76.10
CA ASP A 123 -66.57 48.04 -77.06
C ASP A 123 -67.99 48.38 -76.56
N ALA A 124 -68.29 48.10 -75.28
CA ALA A 124 -69.60 48.39 -74.70
C ALA A 124 -69.91 49.90 -74.69
N SER A 125 -71.17 50.25 -75.00
CA SER A 125 -71.63 51.64 -75.03
C SER A 125 -71.88 52.25 -73.65
N ASP A 126 -72.00 51.42 -72.60
CA ASP A 126 -72.05 51.85 -71.20
C ASP A 126 -70.61 52.00 -70.65
N PRO A 127 -70.20 53.21 -70.21
CA PRO A 127 -68.90 53.43 -69.58
C PRO A 127 -68.60 52.53 -68.37
N ALA A 128 -69.61 52.07 -67.63
CA ALA A 128 -69.42 51.16 -66.51
C ALA A 128 -69.07 49.74 -66.98
N LEU A 129 -69.83 49.17 -67.93
CA LEU A 129 -69.49 47.87 -68.54
C LEU A 129 -68.11 47.89 -69.21
N LYS A 130 -67.71 49.01 -69.82
CA LYS A 130 -66.38 49.21 -70.39
C LYS A 130 -65.26 49.35 -69.35
N ALA A 131 -65.57 49.74 -68.12
CA ALA A 131 -64.59 49.86 -67.04
C ALA A 131 -64.26 48.52 -66.36
N LEU A 132 -65.22 47.58 -66.28
CA LEU A 132 -65.04 46.30 -65.58
C LEU A 132 -63.84 45.46 -66.08
N PRO A 133 -63.59 45.28 -67.40
CA PRO A 133 -62.43 44.53 -67.88
C PRO A 133 -61.10 45.26 -67.63
N SER A 134 -61.11 46.60 -67.59
CA SER A 134 -59.94 47.40 -67.23
C SER A 134 -59.55 47.15 -65.76
N TYR A 135 -60.54 47.15 -64.85
CA TYR A 135 -60.31 46.76 -63.47
C TYR A 135 -59.87 45.29 -63.36
N GLU A 136 -60.48 44.35 -64.09
CA GLU A 136 -60.07 42.94 -64.05
C GLU A 136 -58.58 42.75 -64.41
N ARG A 137 -58.13 43.37 -65.50
CA ARG A 137 -56.72 43.38 -65.92
C ARG A 137 -55.80 44.01 -64.85
N GLN A 138 -56.22 45.11 -64.23
CA GLN A 138 -55.46 45.79 -63.17
C GLN A 138 -55.38 44.97 -61.88
N PHE A 139 -56.47 44.32 -61.45
CA PHE A 139 -56.48 43.45 -60.27
C PHE A 139 -55.64 42.19 -60.53
N ARG A 140 -55.74 41.56 -61.72
CA ARG A 140 -54.82 40.49 -62.13
C ARG A 140 -53.37 40.96 -62.07
N TYR A 141 -53.05 42.13 -62.61
CA TYR A 141 -51.70 42.70 -62.54
C TYR A 141 -51.23 42.92 -61.09
N HIS A 142 -52.07 43.46 -60.22
CA HIS A 142 -51.78 43.62 -58.79
C HIS A 142 -51.49 42.27 -58.11
N TYR A 143 -52.27 41.22 -58.40
CA TYR A 143 -52.01 39.88 -57.88
C TYR A 143 -50.68 39.29 -58.38
N HIS A 144 -50.38 39.40 -59.68
CA HIS A 144 -49.11 38.90 -60.23
C HIS A 144 -47.91 39.66 -59.66
N ARG A 145 -47.99 41.00 -59.56
CA ARG A 145 -46.93 41.84 -58.96
C ARG A 145 -46.73 41.49 -57.47
N GLY A 146 -47.81 41.26 -56.73
CA GLY A 146 -47.77 40.75 -55.37
C GLY A 146 -47.12 39.37 -55.28
N HIS A 147 -47.51 38.42 -56.15
CA HIS A 147 -46.97 37.06 -56.19
C HIS A 147 -45.46 37.04 -56.43
N VAL A 148 -44.97 37.87 -57.36
CA VAL A 148 -43.54 38.01 -57.66
C VAL A 148 -42.77 38.54 -56.43
N ILE A 149 -43.31 39.53 -55.72
CA ILE A 149 -42.71 40.04 -54.46
C ILE A 149 -42.77 38.99 -53.34
N TYR A 150 -43.88 38.27 -53.19
CA TYR A 150 -44.03 37.23 -52.17
C TYR A 150 -43.04 36.06 -52.39
N THR A 151 -42.87 35.63 -53.64
CA THR A 151 -41.91 34.58 -54.02
C THR A 151 -40.47 35.02 -53.73
N SER A 152 -40.10 36.26 -54.07
CA SER A 152 -38.82 36.90 -53.67
C SER A 152 -38.58 36.80 -52.17
N THR A 153 -39.59 37.18 -51.40
CA THR A 153 -39.48 37.32 -49.94
C THR A 153 -39.37 35.96 -49.26
N ILE A 154 -40.07 34.94 -49.75
CA ILE A 154 -39.90 33.54 -49.31
C ILE A 154 -38.47 33.07 -49.58
N MET A 155 -37.98 33.15 -50.83
CA MET A 155 -36.64 32.67 -51.17
C MET A 155 -35.55 33.34 -50.31
N LYS A 156 -35.66 34.66 -50.07
CA LYS A 156 -34.76 35.39 -49.16
C LYS A 156 -34.84 34.87 -47.73
N TYR A 157 -36.02 34.49 -47.23
CA TYR A 157 -36.20 33.93 -45.89
C TYR A 157 -35.65 32.50 -45.76
N GLU A 158 -35.89 31.64 -46.76
CA GLU A 158 -35.32 30.29 -46.85
C GLU A 158 -33.79 30.33 -46.87
N HIS A 159 -33.19 31.33 -47.53
CA HIS A 159 -31.75 31.59 -47.44
C HIS A 159 -31.31 31.99 -46.02
N CYS A 160 -32.06 32.80 -45.29
CA CYS A 160 -31.76 33.11 -43.88
C CYS A 160 -31.76 31.84 -43.00
N GLU A 161 -32.78 30.98 -43.15
CA GLU A 161 -32.87 29.71 -42.40
C GLU A 161 -31.78 28.71 -42.80
N ARG A 162 -31.36 28.70 -44.07
CA ARG A 162 -30.19 27.92 -44.53
C ARG A 162 -28.90 28.42 -43.87
N LEU A 163 -28.62 29.73 -43.94
CA LEU A 163 -27.42 30.34 -43.36
C LEU A 163 -27.34 30.14 -41.84
N LEU A 164 -28.48 30.10 -41.14
CA LEU A 164 -28.54 29.74 -39.71
C LEU A 164 -28.15 28.28 -39.47
N ARG A 165 -28.75 27.33 -40.21
CA ARG A 165 -28.45 25.88 -40.07
C ARG A 165 -26.98 25.58 -40.33
N GLU A 166 -26.38 26.21 -41.34
CA GLU A 166 -24.95 26.09 -41.64
C GLU A 166 -24.07 26.61 -40.48
N GLN A 167 -24.43 27.74 -39.85
CA GLN A 167 -23.71 28.24 -38.67
C GLN A 167 -23.85 27.32 -37.45
N MET A 168 -25.00 26.67 -37.25
CA MET A 168 -25.17 25.65 -36.21
C MET A 168 -24.34 24.39 -36.49
N VAL A 169 -24.14 24.01 -37.76
CA VAL A 169 -23.22 22.94 -38.16
C VAL A 169 -21.77 23.35 -37.91
N GLN A 170 -21.40 24.60 -38.21
CA GLN A 170 -20.06 25.15 -37.92
C GLN A 170 -19.74 25.16 -36.42
N GLU A 171 -20.70 25.48 -35.54
CA GLU A 171 -20.53 25.39 -34.08
C GLU A 171 -20.25 23.95 -33.63
N ARG A 172 -21.03 22.97 -34.10
CA ARG A 172 -20.80 21.55 -33.79
C ARG A 172 -19.46 21.04 -34.32
N ALA A 173 -19.04 21.48 -35.50
CA ALA A 173 -17.73 21.17 -36.07
C ALA A 173 -16.58 21.70 -35.19
N VAL A 174 -16.75 22.89 -34.60
CA VAL A 174 -15.80 23.48 -33.65
C VAL A 174 -15.72 22.66 -32.35
N ASP A 175 -16.85 22.24 -31.79
CA ASP A 175 -16.88 21.37 -30.61
C ASP A 175 -16.24 19.99 -30.87
N VAL A 176 -16.51 19.38 -32.02
CA VAL A 176 -15.92 18.09 -32.47
C VAL A 176 -14.39 18.17 -32.58
N ALA A 177 -13.87 19.21 -33.26
CA ALA A 177 -12.42 19.40 -33.38
C ALA A 177 -11.76 19.70 -32.02
N ARG A 178 -12.43 20.49 -31.15
CA ARG A 178 -11.96 20.77 -29.80
C ARG A 178 -11.89 19.48 -28.96
N GLY A 179 -12.93 18.64 -29.01
CA GLY A 179 -13.01 17.37 -28.30
C GLY A 179 -11.93 16.37 -28.71
N ASN A 180 -11.66 16.23 -30.01
CA ASN A 180 -10.58 15.38 -30.52
C ASN A 180 -9.19 15.83 -30.02
N MET A 181 -8.91 17.14 -30.07
CA MET A 181 -7.63 17.70 -29.59
C MET A 181 -7.47 17.52 -28.07
N ASP A 182 -8.52 17.79 -27.30
CA ASP A 182 -8.58 17.61 -25.84
C ASP A 182 -8.39 16.15 -25.41
N GLN A 183 -9.05 15.19 -26.07
CA GLN A 183 -8.84 13.76 -25.84
C GLN A 183 -7.37 13.35 -26.06
N TYR A 184 -6.78 13.82 -27.17
CA TYR A 184 -5.36 13.56 -27.47
C TYR A 184 -4.42 14.22 -26.46
N TYR A 185 -4.72 15.45 -26.03
CA TYR A 185 -3.97 16.15 -24.99
C TYR A 185 -4.03 15.41 -23.64
N ARG A 186 -5.22 14.95 -23.19
CA ARG A 186 -5.37 14.18 -21.94
C ARG A 186 -4.43 12.97 -21.90
N MET A 187 -4.38 12.19 -22.98
CA MET A 187 -3.48 11.03 -23.09
C MET A 187 -2.01 11.46 -22.95
N ILE A 188 -1.61 12.59 -23.53
CA ILE A 188 -0.23 13.09 -23.46
C ILE A 188 0.11 13.69 -22.08
N ASN A 189 -0.84 14.35 -21.42
CA ASN A 189 -0.70 14.84 -20.05
C ASN A 189 -0.59 13.69 -19.03
N GLN A 190 -1.32 12.58 -19.24
CA GLN A 190 -1.15 11.37 -18.43
C GLN A 190 0.26 10.79 -18.60
N ASN A 191 0.72 10.61 -19.85
CA ASN A 191 2.09 10.14 -20.15
C ASN A 191 3.17 11.04 -19.52
N TYR A 192 2.93 12.36 -19.45
CA TYR A 192 3.79 13.31 -18.74
C TYR A 192 3.80 13.06 -17.23
N GLY A 193 2.64 12.88 -16.60
CA GLY A 193 2.52 12.55 -15.18
C GLY A 193 3.25 11.25 -14.81
N ASP A 194 3.04 10.18 -15.58
CA ASP A 194 3.67 8.87 -15.35
C ASP A 194 5.19 8.92 -15.52
N PHE A 195 5.68 9.64 -16.53
CA PHE A 195 7.10 9.89 -16.72
C PHE A 195 7.70 10.72 -15.57
N MET A 196 7.02 11.79 -15.15
CA MET A 196 7.46 12.65 -14.06
C MET A 196 7.48 11.92 -12.71
N LYS A 197 6.56 10.98 -12.45
CA LYS A 197 6.58 10.11 -11.26
C LYS A 197 7.88 9.30 -11.22
N ARG A 198 8.17 8.55 -12.29
CA ARG A 198 9.40 7.73 -12.43
C ARG A 198 10.68 8.56 -12.30
N TYR A 199 10.72 9.72 -12.96
CA TYR A 199 11.84 10.65 -12.81
C TYR A 199 12.03 11.07 -11.35
N MET A 200 10.98 11.42 -10.61
CA MET A 200 11.11 11.86 -9.21
C MET A 200 11.61 10.73 -8.30
N GLN A 201 11.22 9.47 -8.55
CA GLN A 201 11.74 8.30 -7.83
C GLN A 201 13.25 8.14 -8.11
N GLN A 202 13.64 8.02 -9.38
CA GLN A 202 15.04 7.88 -9.79
C GLN A 202 15.91 9.06 -9.31
N HIS A 203 15.43 10.29 -9.44
CA HIS A 203 16.16 11.50 -9.04
C HIS A 203 16.40 11.56 -7.53
N ARG A 204 15.46 11.13 -6.69
CA ARG A 204 15.66 11.02 -5.24
C ARG A 204 16.76 10.02 -4.92
N MET A 205 16.68 8.82 -5.49
CA MET A 205 17.70 7.76 -5.31
C MET A 205 19.09 8.21 -5.75
N HIS A 206 19.20 8.78 -6.95
CA HIS A 206 20.47 9.28 -7.49
C HIS A 206 21.03 10.44 -6.67
N SER A 207 20.17 11.38 -6.24
CA SER A 207 20.59 12.51 -5.41
C SER A 207 21.07 12.07 -4.02
N ASP A 208 20.39 11.11 -3.38
CA ASP A 208 20.81 10.61 -2.06
C ASP A 208 22.13 9.86 -2.12
N LEU A 209 22.31 8.97 -3.11
CA LEU A 209 23.58 8.27 -3.38
C LEU A 209 24.75 9.25 -3.54
N LEU A 210 24.57 10.34 -4.30
CA LEU A 210 25.60 11.38 -4.46
C LEU A 210 25.85 12.17 -3.17
N MET A 211 24.79 12.55 -2.44
CA MET A 211 24.89 13.37 -1.22
C MET A 211 25.41 12.58 0.00
N ASN A 212 25.24 11.26 0.03
CA ASN A 212 25.68 10.39 1.12
C ASN A 212 26.98 9.64 0.82
N PHE A 213 27.46 9.58 -0.43
CA PHE A 213 28.69 8.87 -0.83
C PHE A 213 29.86 9.02 0.16
N GLY A 214 30.22 10.24 0.53
CA GLY A 214 31.33 10.50 1.46
C GLY A 214 31.10 9.98 2.88
N LYS A 215 29.84 9.90 3.34
CA LYS A 215 29.48 9.26 4.62
C LYS A 215 29.56 7.74 4.49
N ASP A 216 29.15 7.19 3.36
CA ASP A 216 29.10 5.75 3.11
C ASP A 216 30.51 5.16 2.95
N VAL A 217 31.44 5.90 2.33
CA VAL A 217 32.88 5.57 2.34
C VAL A 217 33.40 5.43 3.78
N GLU A 218 33.10 6.38 4.67
CA GLU A 218 33.59 6.33 6.05
C GLU A 218 32.85 5.29 6.92
N LYS A 219 31.55 5.00 6.66
CA LYS A 219 30.86 3.84 7.25
C LYS A 219 31.61 2.55 6.91
N LEU A 220 31.86 2.28 5.62
CA LEU A 220 32.53 1.06 5.16
C LEU A 220 34.02 1.00 5.58
N ARG A 221 34.69 2.16 5.76
CA ARG A 221 36.04 2.24 6.34
C ARG A 221 36.05 1.86 7.83
N SER A 222 35.03 2.28 8.58
CA SER A 222 34.95 2.04 10.03
C SER A 222 34.65 0.58 10.39
N ILE A 223 34.00 -0.17 9.50
CA ILE A 223 33.46 -1.51 9.78
C ILE A 223 34.45 -2.59 9.32
N LYS A 224 35.00 -3.30 10.31
CA LYS A 224 36.03 -4.33 10.12
C LYS A 224 35.41 -5.65 9.69
N LEU A 225 36.07 -6.35 8.77
CA LEU A 225 35.73 -7.72 8.40
C LEU A 225 35.89 -8.65 9.62
N HIS A 226 35.09 -9.71 9.67
CA HIS A 226 35.25 -10.78 10.68
C HIS A 226 36.70 -11.31 10.66
N PRO A 227 37.36 -11.58 11.82
CA PRO A 227 38.80 -11.88 11.86
C PRO A 227 39.26 -12.99 10.90
N ALA A 228 38.48 -14.07 10.75
CA ALA A 228 38.79 -15.16 9.83
C ALA A 228 38.68 -14.81 8.32
N LEU A 229 38.20 -13.61 7.99
CA LEU A 229 38.15 -13.06 6.62
C LEU A 229 39.21 -11.97 6.37
N GLN A 230 39.99 -11.59 7.39
CA GLN A 230 41.01 -10.55 7.26
C GLN A 230 42.27 -11.10 6.59
N THR A 231 42.91 -10.26 5.78
CA THR A 231 44.20 -10.53 5.11
C THR A 231 45.08 -9.29 5.18
N THR A 232 46.33 -9.36 4.71
CA THR A 232 47.21 -8.18 4.61
C THR A 232 46.55 -7.01 3.87
N ASN A 233 45.74 -7.33 2.86
CA ASN A 233 45.16 -6.39 1.89
C ASN A 233 43.63 -6.19 2.06
N ARG A 234 43.00 -6.81 3.07
CA ARG A 234 41.56 -6.66 3.37
C ARG A 234 41.31 -6.71 4.88
N LYS A 235 40.83 -5.61 5.46
CA LYS A 235 40.63 -5.41 6.91
C LYS A 235 39.27 -4.80 7.22
N CYS A 236 38.75 -3.94 6.34
CA CYS A 236 37.43 -3.32 6.41
C CYS A 236 36.61 -3.59 5.13
N LEU A 237 35.33 -3.21 5.13
CA LEU A 237 34.46 -3.40 3.97
C LEU A 237 34.83 -2.52 2.77
N LEU A 238 35.45 -1.35 3.02
CA LEU A 238 35.94 -0.49 1.94
C LEU A 238 37.04 -1.16 1.11
N ASP A 239 37.86 -2.05 1.70
CA ASP A 239 38.93 -2.79 1.00
C ASP A 239 38.39 -3.82 -0.03
N LEU A 240 37.07 -3.99 -0.11
CA LEU A 240 36.42 -4.79 -1.14
C LEU A 240 36.30 -4.05 -2.49
N VAL A 241 36.50 -2.71 -2.52
CA VAL A 241 36.35 -1.88 -3.72
C VAL A 241 37.54 -0.94 -3.92
N LYS A 242 37.79 -0.55 -5.18
CA LYS A 242 38.79 0.47 -5.52
C LYS A 242 38.19 1.87 -5.36
N GLU A 243 38.49 2.54 -4.25
CA GLU A 243 37.96 3.89 -3.93
C GLU A 243 38.18 4.91 -5.06
N GLU A 244 39.34 4.85 -5.75
CA GLU A 244 39.67 5.74 -6.87
C GLU A 244 38.73 5.58 -8.09
N ASN A 245 38.23 4.37 -8.36
CA ASN A 245 37.25 4.14 -9.41
C ASN A 245 35.90 4.75 -9.02
N LEU A 246 35.47 4.52 -7.78
CA LEU A 246 34.21 5.06 -7.27
C LEU A 246 34.16 6.59 -7.33
N ARG A 247 35.25 7.28 -6.95
CA ARG A 247 35.33 8.76 -7.06
C ARG A 247 35.10 9.23 -8.50
N LYS A 248 35.70 8.57 -9.49
CA LYS A 248 35.50 8.87 -10.92
C LYS A 248 34.07 8.57 -11.38
N SER A 249 33.47 7.46 -10.93
CA SER A 249 32.06 7.17 -11.21
C SER A 249 31.12 8.21 -10.57
N VAL A 250 31.41 8.69 -9.35
CA VAL A 250 30.66 9.78 -8.68
C VAL A 250 30.77 11.11 -9.43
N GLU A 251 31.95 11.49 -9.92
CA GLU A 251 32.15 12.69 -10.75
C GLU A 251 31.32 12.61 -12.05
N ASN A 252 31.40 11.49 -12.76
CA ASN A 252 30.63 11.22 -13.98
C ASN A 252 29.11 11.23 -13.71
N CYS A 253 28.66 10.58 -12.63
CA CYS A 253 27.26 10.56 -12.22
C CYS A 253 26.76 11.97 -11.87
N THR A 254 27.54 12.76 -11.12
CA THR A 254 27.19 14.15 -10.77
C THR A 254 27.04 15.02 -12.02
N GLY A 255 27.96 14.89 -12.97
CA GLY A 255 27.89 15.58 -14.27
C GLY A 255 26.64 15.20 -15.07
N SER A 256 26.38 13.89 -15.22
CA SER A 256 25.21 13.36 -15.93
C SER A 256 23.88 13.75 -15.27
N HIS A 257 23.79 13.64 -13.94
CA HIS A 257 22.62 13.98 -13.15
C HIS A 257 22.22 15.44 -13.36
N LYS A 258 23.18 16.36 -13.18
CA LYS A 258 22.97 17.80 -13.40
C LYS A 258 22.68 18.15 -14.86
N GLN A 259 23.30 17.49 -15.83
CA GLN A 259 22.99 17.73 -17.26
C GLN A 259 21.55 17.32 -17.60
N PHE A 260 21.09 16.18 -17.09
CA PHE A 260 19.72 15.70 -17.32
C PHE A 260 18.67 16.54 -16.58
N GLU A 261 18.94 16.95 -15.34
CA GLU A 261 18.07 17.87 -14.58
C GLU A 261 17.83 19.19 -15.33
N ASN A 262 18.91 19.78 -15.89
CA ASN A 262 18.81 20.98 -16.72
C ASN A 262 17.97 20.74 -17.99
N LYS A 263 18.17 19.60 -18.67
CA LYS A 263 17.40 19.23 -19.87
C LYS A 263 15.92 18.95 -19.56
N LEU A 264 15.62 18.29 -18.45
CA LEU A 264 14.25 18.09 -18.00
C LEU A 264 13.60 19.41 -17.57
N SER A 265 14.35 20.36 -17.02
CA SER A 265 13.83 21.69 -16.68
C SER A 265 13.39 22.47 -17.93
N GLN A 266 14.14 22.34 -19.03
CA GLN A 266 13.73 22.85 -20.36
C GLN A 266 12.45 22.15 -20.86
N PHE A 267 12.33 20.82 -20.70
CA PHE A 267 11.12 20.07 -21.08
C PHE A 267 9.89 20.44 -20.23
N LYS A 268 10.03 20.55 -18.89
CA LYS A 268 8.98 21.02 -17.97
C LYS A 268 8.44 22.40 -18.39
N GLN A 269 9.33 23.32 -18.80
CA GLN A 269 8.93 24.64 -19.28
C GLN A 269 8.19 24.57 -20.63
N SER A 270 8.70 23.78 -21.58
CA SER A 270 8.07 23.58 -22.89
C SER A 270 6.68 22.94 -22.76
N PHE A 271 6.56 21.86 -21.98
CA PHE A 271 5.28 21.20 -21.70
C PHE A 271 4.32 22.12 -20.94
N GLY A 272 4.83 22.93 -20.01
CA GLY A 272 4.07 23.96 -19.30
C GLY A 272 3.48 25.04 -20.23
N GLU A 273 4.18 25.41 -21.31
CA GLU A 273 3.59 26.24 -22.36
C GLU A 273 2.52 25.48 -23.16
N VAL A 274 2.78 24.24 -23.61
CA VAL A 274 1.77 23.48 -24.38
C VAL A 274 0.48 23.31 -23.58
N ARG A 275 0.55 22.95 -22.30
CA ARG A 275 -0.59 22.94 -21.38
C ARG A 275 -1.34 24.27 -21.37
N ARG A 276 -0.62 25.38 -21.14
CA ARG A 276 -1.22 26.72 -21.11
C ARG A 276 -1.89 27.08 -22.44
N ARG A 277 -1.32 26.69 -23.60
CA ARG A 277 -1.95 26.92 -24.92
C ARG A 277 -3.21 26.10 -25.12
N VAL A 278 -3.27 24.87 -24.59
CA VAL A 278 -4.50 24.07 -24.57
C VAL A 278 -5.54 24.73 -23.66
N GLU A 279 -5.16 25.13 -22.44
CA GLU A 279 -6.05 25.81 -21.48
C GLU A 279 -6.59 27.14 -22.05
N GLU A 280 -5.76 27.95 -22.70
CA GLU A 280 -6.14 29.17 -23.45
C GLU A 280 -7.21 28.88 -24.52
N LEU A 281 -7.03 27.79 -25.30
CA LEU A 281 -7.92 27.42 -26.41
C LEU A 281 -9.25 26.82 -25.91
N LEU A 282 -9.20 25.93 -24.91
CA LEU A 282 -10.38 25.30 -24.31
C LEU A 282 -11.24 26.30 -23.52
N SER A 283 -10.63 27.34 -22.94
CA SER A 283 -11.34 28.43 -22.26
C SER A 283 -11.96 29.45 -23.23
N SER A 284 -11.63 29.38 -24.51
CA SER A 284 -12.17 30.28 -25.53
C SER A 284 -13.62 29.93 -25.84
N ARG A 285 -14.53 30.87 -25.55
CA ARG A 285 -15.98 30.66 -25.57
C ARG A 285 -16.51 30.44 -26.99
N ALA A 286 -17.54 29.59 -27.12
CA ALA A 286 -18.29 29.39 -28.35
C ALA A 286 -18.89 30.68 -28.92
N PHE A 287 -19.17 30.68 -30.23
CA PHE A 287 -19.55 31.85 -31.01
C PHE A 287 -20.98 32.32 -30.70
N LEU A 288 -21.08 33.22 -29.71
CA LEU A 288 -22.34 33.72 -29.13
C LEU A 288 -23.47 34.18 -30.10
N PRO A 289 -23.21 34.79 -31.28
CA PRO A 289 -24.28 35.37 -32.12
C PRO A 289 -25.37 34.43 -32.66
N ILE A 290 -25.23 33.10 -32.57
CA ILE A 290 -26.20 32.16 -33.18
C ILE A 290 -27.62 32.34 -32.62
N LYS A 291 -27.76 32.54 -31.30
CA LYS A 291 -29.08 32.68 -30.65
C LYS A 291 -29.77 34.00 -31.00
N ASP A 292 -28.99 35.08 -31.14
CA ASP A 292 -29.49 36.37 -31.57
C ASP A 292 -29.98 36.31 -33.03
N LEU A 293 -29.28 35.55 -33.88
CA LEU A 293 -29.65 35.29 -35.27
C LEU A 293 -30.91 34.42 -35.40
N GLU A 294 -31.01 33.34 -34.61
CA GLU A 294 -32.19 32.47 -34.53
C GLU A 294 -33.44 33.28 -34.12
N GLN A 295 -33.32 34.10 -33.08
CA GLN A 295 -34.39 34.98 -32.62
C GLN A 295 -34.77 36.02 -33.68
N ALA A 296 -33.79 36.66 -34.34
CA ALA A 296 -34.06 37.62 -35.41
C ALA A 296 -34.82 36.99 -36.59
N ILE A 297 -34.47 35.77 -37.00
CA ILE A 297 -35.15 35.05 -38.09
C ILE A 297 -36.59 34.70 -37.68
N LYS A 298 -36.80 34.18 -36.47
CA LYS A 298 -38.13 33.88 -35.92
C LYS A 298 -39.03 35.12 -35.86
N GLU A 299 -38.50 36.25 -35.39
CA GLU A 299 -39.25 37.51 -35.32
C GLU A 299 -39.72 38.03 -36.68
N HIS A 300 -38.92 37.82 -37.74
CA HIS A 300 -39.24 38.31 -39.07
C HIS A 300 -40.28 37.47 -39.81
N GLN A 301 -40.63 36.26 -39.33
CA GLN A 301 -41.68 35.42 -39.89
C GLN A 301 -43.05 36.13 -39.93
N ARG A 302 -43.26 37.15 -39.07
CA ARG A 302 -44.44 38.04 -39.11
C ARG A 302 -44.65 38.69 -40.49
N HIS A 303 -43.58 39.03 -41.22
CA HIS A 303 -43.65 39.68 -42.53
C HIS A 303 -44.03 38.70 -43.64
N ILE A 304 -43.58 37.44 -43.55
CA ILE A 304 -44.03 36.35 -44.42
C ILE A 304 -45.53 36.09 -44.20
N ASN A 305 -45.98 36.08 -42.94
CA ASN A 305 -47.39 35.93 -42.60
C ASN A 305 -48.25 37.12 -43.05
N GLU A 306 -47.76 38.36 -42.94
CA GLU A 306 -48.44 39.56 -43.45
C GLU A 306 -48.58 39.53 -44.97
N GLN A 307 -47.50 39.25 -45.72
CA GLN A 307 -47.58 39.08 -47.18
C GLN A 307 -48.50 37.91 -47.58
N LYS A 308 -48.49 36.80 -46.84
CA LYS A 308 -49.38 35.64 -47.08
C LYS A 308 -50.86 36.01 -46.90
N SER A 309 -51.17 36.85 -45.91
CA SER A 309 -52.51 37.42 -45.70
C SER A 309 -52.90 38.36 -46.84
N ILE A 310 -52.00 39.26 -47.25
CA ILE A 310 -52.22 40.16 -48.39
C ILE A 310 -52.46 39.37 -49.68
N MET A 311 -51.67 38.33 -49.97
CA MET A 311 -51.84 37.46 -51.13
C MET A 311 -53.19 36.71 -51.14
N GLN A 312 -53.70 36.35 -49.96
CA GLN A 312 -55.06 35.79 -49.84
C GLN A 312 -56.14 36.85 -50.13
N SER A 313 -55.96 38.11 -49.72
CA SER A 313 -56.86 39.20 -50.15
C SER A 313 -56.78 39.37 -51.66
N LEU A 314 -55.59 39.66 -52.23
CA LEU A 314 -55.41 39.88 -53.66
C LEU A 314 -56.01 38.76 -54.53
N SER A 315 -55.95 37.50 -54.07
CA SER A 315 -56.61 36.36 -54.72
C SER A 315 -58.15 36.40 -54.61
N LYS A 316 -58.71 36.63 -53.42
CA LYS A 316 -60.15 36.79 -53.19
C LYS A 316 -60.70 37.99 -53.99
N ASP A 317 -59.95 39.08 -54.04
CA ASP A 317 -60.28 40.31 -54.75
C ASP A 317 -60.29 40.07 -56.28
N VAL A 318 -59.26 39.43 -56.85
CA VAL A 318 -59.23 39.03 -58.28
C VAL A 318 -60.39 38.11 -58.65
N ASN A 319 -60.68 37.10 -57.83
CA ASN A 319 -61.78 36.17 -58.08
C ASN A 319 -63.15 36.89 -58.02
N THR A 320 -63.29 37.89 -57.14
CA THR A 320 -64.50 38.72 -57.03
C THR A 320 -64.69 39.61 -58.26
N VAL A 321 -63.62 40.27 -58.74
CA VAL A 321 -63.69 41.09 -59.96
C VAL A 321 -64.02 40.22 -61.18
N LYS A 322 -63.36 39.06 -61.32
CA LYS A 322 -63.66 38.12 -62.41
C LYS A 322 -65.14 37.70 -62.38
N LYS A 323 -65.67 37.31 -61.21
CA LYS A 323 -67.08 36.89 -61.08
C LYS A 323 -68.05 38.02 -61.48
N LEU A 324 -67.75 39.27 -61.11
CA LEU A 324 -68.54 40.43 -61.55
C LEU A 324 -68.48 40.66 -63.08
N VAL A 325 -67.36 40.37 -63.75
CA VAL A 325 -67.26 40.40 -65.22
C VAL A 325 -68.07 39.26 -65.84
N ASP A 326 -67.93 38.03 -65.35
CA ASP A 326 -68.64 36.84 -65.84
C ASP A 326 -70.18 36.96 -65.64
N ASP A 327 -70.64 37.51 -64.52
CA ASP A 327 -72.06 37.77 -64.23
C ASP A 327 -72.65 38.87 -65.14
N CYS A 328 -71.85 39.88 -65.51
CA CYS A 328 -72.25 40.90 -66.50
C CYS A 328 -72.30 40.33 -67.93
N LEU A 329 -71.29 39.52 -68.34
CA LEU A 329 -71.23 38.86 -69.65
C LEU A 329 -72.39 37.89 -69.86
N SER A 330 -72.73 37.11 -68.84
CA SER A 330 -73.76 36.06 -68.93
C SER A 330 -75.20 36.58 -68.88
N SER A 331 -75.40 37.90 -68.76
CA SER A 331 -76.68 38.58 -68.54
C SER A 331 -77.46 38.11 -67.28
N ARG A 332 -76.80 37.39 -66.37
CA ARG A 332 -77.38 36.89 -65.11
C ARG A 332 -77.43 37.93 -63.99
N LEU A 333 -77.46 39.21 -64.36
CA LEU A 333 -77.68 40.31 -63.42
C LEU A 333 -79.04 40.13 -62.76
N SER A 334 -79.02 39.67 -61.50
CA SER A 334 -80.17 39.76 -60.60
C SER A 334 -80.66 41.20 -60.58
N SER A 335 -81.97 41.43 -60.51
CA SER A 335 -82.63 42.73 -60.72
C SER A 335 -82.39 43.80 -59.63
N SER A 336 -81.27 43.68 -58.91
CA SER A 336 -80.84 44.48 -57.76
C SER A 336 -79.40 45.01 -57.87
N LEU A 337 -78.65 44.69 -58.93
CA LEU A 337 -77.27 45.15 -59.15
C LEU A 337 -77.13 45.70 -60.58
N ARG A 338 -76.77 46.99 -60.71
CA ARG A 338 -76.48 47.63 -61.99
C ARG A 338 -74.95 47.65 -62.23
N PRO A 339 -74.49 47.75 -63.49
CA PRO A 339 -73.06 47.87 -63.80
C PRO A 339 -72.36 49.02 -63.05
N HIS A 340 -73.04 50.16 -62.88
CA HIS A 340 -72.53 51.28 -62.09
C HIS A 340 -72.30 50.93 -60.61
N ASP A 341 -73.15 50.11 -60.00
CA ASP A 341 -73.04 49.70 -58.60
C ASP A 341 -71.83 48.77 -58.42
N ALA A 342 -71.65 47.83 -59.36
CA ALA A 342 -70.50 46.94 -59.40
C ALA A 342 -69.17 47.71 -59.56
N VAL A 343 -69.07 48.65 -60.51
CA VAL A 343 -67.88 49.50 -60.69
C VAL A 343 -67.62 50.36 -59.45
N SER A 344 -68.67 50.88 -58.81
CA SER A 344 -68.54 51.69 -57.58
C SER A 344 -67.98 50.89 -56.40
N ALA A 345 -68.25 49.58 -56.33
CA ALA A 345 -67.67 48.69 -55.32
C ALA A 345 -66.18 48.37 -55.58
N LEU A 346 -65.74 48.34 -56.85
CA LEU A 346 -64.34 48.06 -57.20
C LEU A 346 -63.38 49.21 -56.86
N GLY A 347 -63.84 50.46 -56.89
CA GLY A 347 -63.02 51.64 -56.58
C GLY A 347 -62.31 51.55 -55.21
N PRO A 348 -63.04 51.35 -54.09
CA PRO A 348 -62.45 51.14 -52.77
C PRO A 348 -61.47 49.96 -52.70
N MET A 349 -61.77 48.84 -53.37
CA MET A 349 -60.88 47.68 -53.41
C MET A 349 -59.56 48.01 -54.15
N TYR A 350 -59.64 48.71 -55.28
CA TYR A 350 -58.47 49.17 -56.04
C TYR A 350 -57.58 50.11 -55.22
N GLU A 351 -58.20 51.05 -54.49
CA GLU A 351 -57.51 51.97 -53.60
C GLU A 351 -56.77 51.22 -52.46
N VAL A 352 -57.37 50.17 -51.90
CA VAL A 352 -56.70 49.30 -50.92
C VAL A 352 -55.54 48.52 -51.56
N HIS A 353 -55.67 48.02 -52.79
CA HIS A 353 -54.56 47.39 -53.50
C HIS A 353 -53.37 48.36 -53.69
N HIS A 354 -53.67 49.56 -54.18
CA HIS A 354 -52.68 50.55 -54.59
C HIS A 354 -52.00 51.26 -53.40
N LYS A 355 -52.76 51.65 -52.37
CA LYS A 355 -52.26 52.46 -51.24
C LYS A 355 -51.89 51.66 -49.99
N ASN A 356 -52.34 50.41 -49.84
CA ASN A 356 -52.11 49.59 -48.64
C ASN A 356 -51.40 48.27 -48.97
N HIS A 357 -51.97 47.41 -49.83
CA HIS A 357 -51.44 46.06 -50.06
C HIS A 357 -50.06 46.06 -50.74
N LEU A 358 -49.94 46.62 -51.96
CA LEU A 358 -48.68 46.58 -52.70
C LEU A 358 -47.52 47.32 -51.99
N PRO A 359 -47.72 48.50 -51.37
CA PRO A 359 -46.69 49.14 -50.55
C PRO A 359 -46.22 48.26 -49.38
N LYS A 360 -47.14 47.68 -48.60
CA LYS A 360 -46.79 46.81 -47.46
C LYS A 360 -46.03 45.54 -47.89
N MET A 361 -46.38 44.96 -49.03
CA MET A 361 -45.61 43.83 -49.56
C MET A 361 -44.17 44.23 -49.87
N GLN A 362 -43.94 45.43 -50.41
CA GLN A 362 -42.58 45.96 -50.62
C GLN A 362 -41.87 46.30 -49.30
N ASP A 363 -42.56 46.79 -48.27
CA ASP A 363 -41.94 47.01 -46.95
C ASP A 363 -41.55 45.69 -46.27
N CYS A 364 -42.37 44.65 -46.38
CA CYS A 364 -42.03 43.30 -45.92
C CYS A 364 -40.80 42.75 -46.67
N ASP A 365 -40.74 42.87 -48.00
CA ASP A 365 -39.57 42.43 -48.79
C ASP A 365 -38.31 43.24 -48.43
N ARG A 366 -38.42 44.56 -48.23
CA ARG A 366 -37.33 45.41 -47.73
C ARG A 366 -36.83 44.95 -46.34
N SER A 367 -37.74 44.52 -45.46
CA SER A 367 -37.40 44.02 -44.13
C SER A 367 -36.69 42.67 -44.17
N ILE A 368 -37.17 41.71 -44.96
CA ILE A 368 -36.48 40.42 -45.13
C ILE A 368 -35.16 40.57 -45.89
N SER A 369 -35.06 41.50 -46.83
CA SER A 369 -33.80 41.81 -47.52
C SER A 369 -32.73 42.32 -46.54
N LYS A 370 -33.10 43.16 -45.56
CA LYS A 370 -32.19 43.58 -44.47
C LYS A 370 -31.78 42.43 -43.56
N LEU A 371 -32.71 41.53 -43.24
CA LEU A 371 -32.41 40.31 -42.48
C LEU A 371 -31.39 39.45 -43.23
N LEU A 372 -31.56 39.23 -44.54
CA LEU A 372 -30.65 38.41 -45.34
C LEU A 372 -29.22 38.97 -45.39
N GLU A 373 -29.04 40.29 -45.53
CA GLU A 373 -27.70 40.90 -45.44
C GLU A 373 -27.09 40.77 -44.03
N PHE A 374 -27.91 40.84 -42.97
CA PHE A 374 -27.44 40.54 -41.61
C PHE A 374 -27.04 39.07 -41.44
N CYS A 375 -27.82 38.13 -41.99
CA CYS A 375 -27.49 36.70 -41.99
C CYS A 375 -26.18 36.42 -42.76
N LYS A 376 -25.98 37.02 -43.93
CA LYS A 376 -24.73 36.96 -44.71
C LYS A 376 -23.55 37.52 -43.93
N GLN A 377 -23.71 38.68 -43.27
CA GLN A 377 -22.65 39.24 -42.44
C GLN A 377 -22.26 38.27 -41.32
N LYS A 378 -23.22 37.71 -40.58
CA LYS A 378 -22.96 36.75 -39.50
C LYS A 378 -22.35 35.44 -40.00
N LYS A 379 -22.78 34.95 -41.16
CA LYS A 379 -22.16 33.80 -41.84
C LYS A 379 -20.69 34.07 -42.16
N ASN A 380 -20.35 35.24 -42.70
CA ASN A 380 -18.97 35.62 -42.99
C ASN A 380 -18.12 35.79 -41.73
N GLU A 381 -18.67 36.37 -40.66
CA GLU A 381 -18.01 36.41 -39.34
C GLU A 381 -17.74 35.01 -38.78
N MET A 382 -18.70 34.07 -38.92
CA MET A 382 -18.53 32.66 -38.53
C MET A 382 -17.46 31.96 -39.39
N ASN A 383 -17.52 32.07 -40.73
CA ASN A 383 -16.55 31.47 -41.64
C ASN A 383 -15.11 31.88 -41.26
N ILE A 384 -14.89 33.16 -40.90
CA ILE A 384 -13.60 33.68 -40.43
C ILE A 384 -13.24 33.16 -39.02
N TYR A 385 -14.21 33.10 -38.09
CA TYR A 385 -14.00 32.54 -36.75
C TYR A 385 -13.55 31.08 -36.81
N VAL A 386 -14.26 30.23 -37.55
CA VAL A 386 -13.93 28.80 -37.72
C VAL A 386 -12.54 28.64 -38.33
N HIS A 387 -12.23 29.40 -39.40
CA HIS A 387 -10.92 29.35 -40.04
C HIS A 387 -9.77 29.62 -39.04
N ASN A 388 -9.86 30.73 -38.31
CA ASN A 388 -8.86 31.10 -37.31
C ASN A 388 -8.80 30.10 -36.13
N TYR A 389 -9.94 29.58 -35.67
CA TYR A 389 -10.00 28.62 -34.57
C TYR A 389 -9.41 27.25 -34.98
N MET A 390 -9.65 26.79 -36.21
CA MET A 390 -9.09 25.54 -36.72
C MET A 390 -7.58 25.64 -37.01
N GLN A 391 -7.08 26.80 -37.45
CA GLN A 391 -5.62 27.07 -37.50
C GLN A 391 -5.01 26.99 -36.09
N ASN A 392 -5.65 27.61 -35.08
CA ASN A 392 -5.19 27.53 -33.69
C ASN A 392 -5.21 26.09 -33.14
N ILE A 393 -6.28 25.32 -33.38
CA ILE A 393 -6.32 23.89 -33.04
C ILE A 393 -5.16 23.15 -33.72
N THR A 394 -4.93 23.37 -35.00
CA THR A 394 -3.88 22.69 -35.77
C THR A 394 -2.48 22.99 -35.22
N TYR A 395 -2.22 24.25 -34.87
CA TYR A 395 -0.96 24.67 -34.23
C TYR A 395 -0.79 24.05 -32.83
N VAL A 396 -1.82 24.03 -31.99
CA VAL A 396 -1.77 23.40 -30.67
C VAL A 396 -1.61 21.87 -30.78
N SER A 397 -2.31 21.22 -31.70
CA SER A 397 -2.14 19.79 -32.01
C SER A 397 -0.73 19.46 -32.50
N TYR A 398 -0.10 20.35 -33.28
CA TYR A 398 1.31 20.22 -33.66
C TYR A 398 2.22 20.28 -32.41
N LEU A 399 2.02 21.25 -31.51
CA LEU A 399 2.81 21.35 -30.27
C LEU A 399 2.65 20.10 -29.38
N ILE A 400 1.44 19.58 -29.21
CA ILE A 400 1.20 18.32 -28.46
C ILE A 400 1.92 17.13 -29.13
N LYS A 401 1.92 17.08 -30.47
CA LYS A 401 2.63 16.05 -31.25
C LYS A 401 4.15 16.17 -31.12
N ASP A 402 4.71 17.37 -31.08
CA ASP A 402 6.14 17.58 -30.83
C ASP A 402 6.53 17.03 -29.45
N GLN A 403 5.82 17.43 -28.38
CA GLN A 403 6.10 16.93 -27.03
C GLN A 403 5.99 15.39 -26.96
N LYS A 404 5.04 14.79 -27.68
CA LYS A 404 4.92 13.32 -27.80
C LYS A 404 6.21 12.67 -28.33
N LEU A 405 6.88 13.30 -29.29
CA LEU A 405 8.12 12.79 -29.90
C LEU A 405 9.35 12.94 -28.99
N GLN A 406 9.28 13.80 -27.95
CA GLN A 406 10.39 13.97 -27.01
C GLN A 406 10.45 12.87 -25.92
N PHE A 407 9.31 12.30 -25.50
CA PHE A 407 9.28 11.28 -24.42
C PHE A 407 10.19 10.07 -24.63
N PRO A 408 10.32 9.45 -25.83
CA PRO A 408 11.24 8.33 -26.04
C PRO A 408 12.69 8.70 -25.72
N ALA A 409 13.16 9.86 -26.19
CA ALA A 409 14.51 10.35 -25.93
C ALA A 409 14.74 10.65 -24.44
N PHE A 410 13.74 11.21 -23.74
CA PHE A 410 13.81 11.41 -22.29
C PHE A 410 13.79 10.10 -21.50
N LYS A 411 13.01 9.08 -21.91
CA LYS A 411 13.03 7.74 -21.30
C LYS A 411 14.36 7.02 -21.52
N GLU A 412 14.92 7.10 -22.72
CA GLU A 412 16.24 6.55 -23.07
C GLU A 412 17.39 7.25 -22.31
N ALA A 413 17.33 8.59 -22.19
CA ALA A 413 18.29 9.35 -21.39
C ALA A 413 18.19 9.01 -19.89
N MET A 414 16.97 8.84 -19.36
CA MET A 414 16.73 8.42 -17.97
C MET A 414 17.31 7.02 -17.70
N ALA A 415 17.09 6.05 -18.60
CA ALA A 415 17.64 4.70 -18.50
C ALA A 415 19.17 4.67 -18.65
N ARG A 416 19.75 5.43 -19.59
CA ARG A 416 21.21 5.57 -19.71
C ARG A 416 21.84 6.20 -18.46
N GLN A 417 21.16 7.17 -17.85
CA GLN A 417 21.61 7.75 -16.59
C GLN A 417 21.60 6.71 -15.47
N ASP A 418 20.55 5.92 -15.32
CA ASP A 418 20.51 4.86 -14.30
C ASP A 418 21.61 3.82 -14.49
N GLY A 419 21.91 3.46 -15.75
CA GLY A 419 23.06 2.61 -16.12
C GLY A 419 24.44 3.16 -15.69
N LEU A 420 24.60 4.47 -15.51
CA LEU A 420 25.84 5.06 -14.96
C LEU A 420 25.91 4.92 -13.42
N PHE A 421 24.76 4.87 -12.75
CA PHE A 421 24.67 4.80 -11.28
C PHE A 421 24.86 3.38 -10.72
N VAL A 422 24.97 2.34 -11.56
CA VAL A 422 25.13 0.94 -11.15
C VAL A 422 26.30 0.74 -10.18
N ASP A 423 27.45 1.38 -10.42
CA ASP A 423 28.61 1.34 -9.50
C ASP A 423 28.27 1.89 -8.10
N LEU A 424 27.49 2.97 -8.03
CA LEU A 424 27.12 3.63 -6.76
C LEU A 424 26.04 2.83 -6.03
N LYS A 425 25.06 2.28 -6.75
CA LYS A 425 24.06 1.34 -6.21
C LYS A 425 24.73 0.11 -5.60
N LEU A 426 25.64 -0.51 -6.35
CA LEU A 426 26.42 -1.66 -5.89
C LEU A 426 27.25 -1.29 -4.65
N PHE A 427 27.97 -0.16 -4.67
CA PHE A 427 28.76 0.31 -3.54
C PHE A 427 27.93 0.50 -2.27
N HIS A 428 26.78 1.18 -2.36
CA HIS A 428 25.86 1.39 -1.23
C HIS A 428 25.31 0.04 -0.70
N SER A 429 25.06 -0.93 -1.59
CA SER A 429 24.55 -2.27 -1.21
C SER A 429 25.56 -3.16 -0.46
N ILE A 430 26.87 -2.85 -0.45
CA ILE A 430 27.90 -3.69 0.18
C ILE A 430 27.66 -3.88 1.68
N GLY A 431 27.23 -2.82 2.36
CA GLY A 431 26.94 -2.86 3.80
C GLY A 431 25.79 -3.81 4.14
N PRO A 432 24.58 -3.59 3.56
CA PRO A 432 23.47 -4.52 3.65
C PRO A 432 23.85 -5.95 3.23
N ALA A 433 24.50 -6.15 2.09
CA ALA A 433 24.88 -7.47 1.58
C ALA A 433 25.80 -8.24 2.53
N TYR A 434 26.75 -7.56 3.19
CA TYR A 434 27.59 -8.18 4.21
C TYR A 434 26.80 -8.59 5.46
N ARG A 435 25.87 -7.74 5.94
CA ARG A 435 24.96 -8.11 7.05
C ARG A 435 24.07 -9.31 6.68
N ALA A 436 23.57 -9.36 5.45
CA ALA A 436 22.80 -10.49 4.92
C ALA A 436 23.61 -11.79 4.92
N CYS A 437 24.88 -11.74 4.48
CA CYS A 437 25.78 -12.90 4.49
C CYS A 437 26.05 -13.43 5.90
N LEU A 438 26.30 -12.55 6.89
CA LEU A 438 26.49 -12.96 8.28
C LEU A 438 25.21 -13.57 8.87
N ALA A 439 24.05 -13.00 8.58
CA ALA A 439 22.77 -13.55 9.00
C ALA A 439 22.49 -14.91 8.37
N GLU A 440 22.72 -15.09 7.07
CA GLU A 440 22.54 -16.39 6.37
C GLU A 440 23.44 -17.49 6.96
N ILE A 441 24.66 -17.17 7.38
CA ILE A 441 25.55 -18.11 8.11
C ILE A 441 24.91 -18.55 9.44
N VAL A 442 24.36 -17.61 10.22
CA VAL A 442 23.66 -17.92 11.49
C VAL A 442 22.40 -18.76 11.22
N ARG A 443 21.63 -18.42 10.16
CA ARG A 443 20.44 -19.19 9.74
C ARG A 443 20.79 -20.64 9.44
N ARG A 444 21.79 -20.88 8.58
CA ARG A 444 22.23 -22.23 8.19
C ARG A 444 22.71 -23.05 9.40
N LYS A 445 23.53 -22.47 10.28
CA LYS A 445 23.98 -23.14 11.51
C LYS A 445 22.83 -23.50 12.46
N ALA A 446 21.82 -22.63 12.57
CA ALA A 446 20.61 -22.90 13.36
C ALA A 446 19.74 -23.99 12.72
N SER A 447 19.52 -23.95 11.40
CA SER A 447 18.82 -24.98 10.65
C SER A 447 19.52 -26.35 10.73
N MET A 448 20.85 -26.40 10.70
CA MET A 448 21.60 -27.65 10.83
C MET A 448 21.40 -28.30 12.20
N LYS A 449 21.33 -27.52 13.29
CA LYS A 449 20.99 -28.05 14.62
C LYS A 449 19.60 -28.71 14.66
N LEU A 450 18.60 -28.08 14.03
CA LEU A 450 17.26 -28.67 13.91
C LEU A 450 17.28 -29.99 13.13
N TYR A 451 17.98 -30.00 11.98
CA TYR A 451 18.11 -31.18 11.14
C TYR A 451 18.82 -32.36 11.86
N MET A 452 19.88 -32.07 12.62
CA MET A 452 20.56 -33.06 13.46
C MET A 452 19.65 -33.59 14.57
N GLY A 453 18.84 -32.74 15.21
CA GLY A 453 17.86 -33.16 16.21
C GLY A 453 16.76 -34.07 15.65
N MET A 454 16.27 -33.79 14.43
CA MET A 454 15.30 -34.65 13.73
C MET A 454 15.87 -36.05 13.42
N ALA A 455 17.15 -36.13 13.03
CA ALA A 455 17.84 -37.39 12.82
C ALA A 455 18.06 -38.16 14.14
N GLY A 456 18.38 -37.45 15.23
CA GLY A 456 18.46 -38.00 16.58
C GLY A 456 17.15 -38.66 17.03
N GLN A 457 16.02 -37.96 16.87
CA GLN A 457 14.69 -38.55 17.10
C GLN A 457 14.44 -39.82 16.26
N MET A 458 14.92 -39.86 15.01
CA MET A 458 14.72 -41.04 14.16
C MET A 458 15.50 -42.24 14.70
N ALA A 459 16.75 -42.04 15.12
CA ALA A 459 17.56 -43.08 15.76
C ALA A 459 16.90 -43.58 17.06
N GLU A 460 16.47 -42.66 17.92
CA GLU A 460 15.84 -42.99 19.20
C GLU A 460 14.50 -43.73 19.04
N ARG A 461 13.61 -43.26 18.15
CA ARG A 461 12.33 -43.96 17.89
C ARG A 461 12.54 -45.38 17.33
N LEU A 462 13.66 -45.63 16.66
CA LEU A 462 14.04 -46.96 16.19
C LEU A 462 14.69 -47.80 17.30
N ALA A 463 15.50 -47.20 18.18
CA ALA A 463 16.03 -47.85 19.38
C ALA A 463 14.91 -48.27 20.36
N VAL A 464 13.94 -47.40 20.65
CA VAL A 464 12.79 -47.75 21.53
C VAL A 464 11.97 -48.92 20.94
N LYS A 465 11.79 -48.96 19.61
CA LYS A 465 11.16 -50.10 18.93
C LYS A 465 12.01 -51.37 18.98
N ARG A 466 13.33 -51.26 18.91
CA ARG A 466 14.28 -52.36 19.11
C ARG A 466 14.16 -52.94 20.52
N GLU A 467 14.22 -52.12 21.57
CA GLU A 467 14.15 -52.61 22.95
C GLU A 467 12.77 -53.14 23.35
N ALA A 468 11.71 -52.72 22.66
CA ALA A 468 10.40 -53.37 22.75
C ALA A 468 10.37 -54.75 22.06
N GLU A 469 11.08 -54.92 20.93
CA GLU A 469 11.20 -56.20 20.22
C GLU A 469 12.13 -57.19 20.94
N VAL A 470 13.28 -56.73 21.44
CA VAL A 470 14.24 -57.53 22.24
C VAL A 470 13.53 -58.12 23.45
N ARG A 471 12.87 -57.28 24.28
CA ARG A 471 12.10 -57.76 25.45
C ARG A 471 10.99 -58.76 25.10
N ARG A 472 10.35 -58.64 23.93
CA ARG A 472 9.35 -59.65 23.47
C ARG A 472 10.01 -60.98 23.11
N ARG A 473 11.19 -60.99 22.50
CA ARG A 473 11.96 -62.21 22.20
C ARG A 473 12.49 -62.86 23.47
N GLU A 474 13.03 -62.06 24.38
CA GLU A 474 13.50 -62.51 25.69
C GLU A 474 12.35 -63.12 26.50
N GLU A 475 11.18 -62.50 26.54
CA GLU A 475 9.99 -63.05 27.21
C GLU A 475 9.52 -64.37 26.58
N PHE A 476 9.45 -64.43 25.25
CA PHE A 476 9.10 -65.66 24.53
C PHE A 476 10.08 -66.80 24.84
N LEU A 477 11.39 -66.52 24.84
CA LEU A 477 12.41 -67.49 25.24
C LEU A 477 12.33 -67.85 26.73
N ARG A 478 12.04 -66.90 27.62
CA ARG A 478 11.87 -67.12 29.07
C ARG A 478 10.71 -68.10 29.36
N VAL A 479 9.61 -67.98 28.63
CA VAL A 479 8.44 -68.85 28.77
C VAL A 479 8.66 -70.24 28.15
N HIS A 480 9.31 -70.34 26.99
CA HIS A 480 9.34 -71.59 26.21
C HIS A 480 10.65 -72.39 26.25
N SER A 481 11.78 -71.81 26.68
CA SER A 481 13.09 -72.50 26.67
C SER A 481 13.26 -73.62 27.71
N SER A 482 12.28 -73.79 28.61
CA SER A 482 12.18 -74.94 29.52
C SER A 482 11.51 -76.16 28.89
N CYS A 483 10.76 -75.98 27.80
CA CYS A 483 9.98 -77.04 27.15
C CYS A 483 10.62 -77.58 25.85
N ILE A 484 11.58 -76.84 25.26
CA ILE A 484 12.20 -77.18 23.98
C ILE A 484 13.73 -77.12 24.13
N PRO A 485 14.49 -78.14 23.68
CA PRO A 485 15.96 -78.13 23.71
C PRO A 485 16.58 -76.91 22.99
N LYS A 486 17.65 -76.35 23.57
CA LYS A 486 18.26 -75.10 23.09
C LYS A 486 18.86 -75.22 21.69
N ASP A 487 19.37 -76.39 21.31
CA ASP A 487 19.86 -76.70 19.97
C ASP A 487 18.73 -76.61 18.92
N VAL A 488 17.53 -77.07 19.25
CA VAL A 488 16.34 -76.94 18.38
C VAL A 488 15.96 -75.46 18.22
N LEU A 489 15.88 -74.70 19.33
CA LEU A 489 15.58 -73.26 19.28
C LEU A 489 16.63 -72.47 18.49
N ALA A 490 17.91 -72.83 18.59
CA ALA A 490 18.99 -72.25 17.81
C ALA A 490 18.88 -72.59 16.31
N SER A 491 18.52 -73.83 15.97
CA SER A 491 18.30 -74.24 14.57
C SER A 491 17.12 -73.52 13.90
N MET A 492 16.20 -72.97 14.70
CA MET A 492 15.07 -72.14 14.26
C MET A 492 15.40 -70.63 14.20
N GLY A 493 16.63 -70.21 14.55
CA GLY A 493 17.03 -68.80 14.59
C GLY A 493 16.41 -67.98 15.73
N LEU A 494 15.81 -68.63 16.74
CA LEU A 494 15.00 -67.95 17.76
C LEU A 494 15.83 -67.19 18.82
N PHE A 495 17.16 -67.29 18.79
CA PHE A 495 18.08 -66.49 19.61
C PHE A 495 18.56 -65.20 18.92
N ASP A 496 18.21 -64.97 17.65
CA ASP A 496 18.62 -63.76 16.93
C ASP A 496 17.96 -62.52 17.55
N THR A 497 18.74 -61.48 17.82
CA THR A 497 18.25 -60.16 18.25
C THR A 497 18.38 -59.15 17.09
N PRO A 498 17.51 -58.12 17.00
CA PRO A 498 17.66 -57.10 15.98
C PRO A 498 18.95 -56.29 16.18
N ASN A 499 19.62 -55.93 15.09
CA ASN A 499 20.76 -55.01 15.12
C ASN A 499 20.34 -53.62 15.61
N GLN A 500 21.29 -52.84 16.13
CA GLN A 500 21.10 -51.42 16.41
C GLN A 500 20.98 -50.62 15.10
N CYS A 501 20.28 -49.49 15.12
CA CYS A 501 20.06 -48.66 13.94
C CYS A 501 20.89 -47.38 14.01
N ASP A 502 21.91 -47.30 13.16
CA ASP A 502 22.77 -46.12 13.04
C ASP A 502 22.19 -45.13 12.03
N VAL A 503 21.87 -43.91 12.49
CA VAL A 503 21.45 -42.80 11.62
C VAL A 503 22.64 -41.88 11.38
N ASN A 504 23.24 -41.98 10.19
CA ASN A 504 24.41 -41.19 9.80
C ASN A 504 23.99 -39.97 8.95
N ILE A 505 24.55 -38.79 9.26
CA ILE A 505 24.41 -37.56 8.47
C ILE A 505 25.76 -37.24 7.84
N ALA A 506 25.81 -37.20 6.51
CA ALA A 506 27.02 -36.75 5.80
C ALA A 506 27.36 -35.28 6.19
N PRO A 507 28.62 -34.95 6.55
CA PRO A 507 28.97 -33.58 6.93
C PRO A 507 28.75 -32.57 5.80
N PHE A 508 27.98 -31.52 6.10
CA PHE A 508 27.86 -30.32 5.28
C PHE A 508 28.15 -29.07 6.13
N ASP A 509 28.28 -27.90 5.50
CA ASP A 509 28.45 -26.58 6.14
C ASP A 509 29.65 -26.41 7.12
N GLY A 510 30.58 -27.36 7.16
CA GLY A 510 31.78 -27.30 8.02
C GLY A 510 32.75 -26.14 7.74
N GLY A 511 32.56 -25.38 6.66
CA GLY A 511 33.30 -24.15 6.34
C GLY A 511 32.63 -22.85 6.81
N LEU A 512 31.47 -22.91 7.48
CA LEU A 512 30.77 -21.71 7.96
C LEU A 512 31.50 -21.03 9.14
N LEU A 513 31.45 -19.70 9.18
CA LEU A 513 32.08 -18.90 10.25
C LEU A 513 31.48 -19.22 11.63
N ASN A 514 32.32 -19.23 12.67
CA ASN A 514 31.82 -19.46 14.03
C ASN A 514 31.24 -18.19 14.70
N ILE A 515 30.15 -17.68 14.12
CA ILE A 515 29.35 -16.55 14.62
C ILE A 515 27.98 -17.01 15.14
N ASP A 516 27.39 -16.23 16.06
CA ASP A 516 26.00 -16.34 16.51
C ASP A 516 25.22 -15.03 16.17
N ILE A 517 23.91 -14.98 16.44
CA ILE A 517 23.05 -13.85 16.09
C ILE A 517 23.55 -12.49 16.63
N SER A 518 24.15 -12.47 17.84
CA SER A 518 24.74 -11.28 18.44
C SER A 518 26.02 -10.79 17.75
N ASP A 519 26.72 -11.65 17.02
CA ASP A 519 27.89 -11.25 16.25
C ASP A 519 27.51 -10.58 14.92
N VAL A 520 26.29 -10.82 14.41
CA VAL A 520 25.79 -10.14 13.19
C VAL A 520 25.81 -8.62 13.42
N ASP A 521 25.24 -8.13 14.51
CA ASP A 521 25.21 -6.69 14.82
C ASP A 521 26.56 -6.14 15.30
N ARG A 522 27.45 -7.02 15.77
CA ARG A 522 28.81 -6.66 16.18
C ARG A 522 29.75 -6.41 14.99
N TYR A 523 29.61 -7.21 13.93
CA TYR A 523 30.43 -7.11 12.72
C TYR A 523 29.73 -6.35 11.58
N ALA A 524 28.40 -6.27 11.58
CA ALA A 524 27.59 -5.53 10.61
C ALA A 524 26.35 -4.89 11.29
N PRO A 525 26.50 -3.74 11.97
CA PRO A 525 25.44 -3.12 12.75
C PRO A 525 24.20 -2.70 11.94
N GLU A 526 23.04 -2.62 12.60
CA GLU A 526 21.74 -2.31 11.95
C GLU A 526 21.74 -1.03 11.10
N TYR A 527 22.47 0.02 11.51
CA TYR A 527 22.55 1.29 10.78
C TYR A 527 23.20 1.19 9.39
N MET A 528 23.80 0.04 9.05
CA MET A 528 24.33 -0.25 7.72
C MET A 528 23.25 -0.44 6.65
N VAL A 529 22.01 -0.80 7.04
CA VAL A 529 20.93 -1.14 6.09
C VAL A 529 20.43 0.09 5.29
N GLY A 530 20.86 1.29 5.68
CA GLY A 530 20.17 2.53 5.37
C GLY A 530 19.16 2.83 6.48
N VAL A 531 19.07 4.08 6.89
CA VAL A 531 18.11 4.47 7.93
C VAL A 531 16.75 4.66 7.28
N ALA A 532 15.83 3.71 7.49
CA ALA A 532 14.40 3.92 7.26
C ALA A 532 14.00 5.25 7.91
N SER A 533 13.66 6.24 7.09
CA SER A 533 13.85 7.65 7.47
C SER A 533 12.83 8.11 8.50
N LYS A 534 13.21 8.08 9.79
CA LYS A 534 12.46 8.60 10.96
C LYS A 534 10.93 8.61 10.76
N LEU A 535 10.31 7.44 10.67
CA LEU A 535 8.86 7.35 10.83
C LEU A 535 8.52 7.64 12.30
N GLU A 536 8.37 8.92 12.63
CA GLU A 536 7.78 9.35 13.89
C GLU A 536 6.39 8.71 14.01
N LYS A 537 6.12 8.07 15.16
CA LYS A 537 4.90 7.29 15.38
C LYS A 537 3.67 8.21 15.50
N HIS A 538 3.19 8.72 14.37
CA HIS A 538 1.96 9.47 14.28
C HIS A 538 0.76 8.58 14.58
N GLY A 539 0.26 8.70 15.81
CA GLY A 539 -1.12 8.43 16.21
C GLY A 539 -1.78 7.16 15.65
N SER A 540 -1.52 6.00 16.27
CA SER A 540 -2.50 4.92 16.23
C SER A 540 -3.79 5.42 16.88
N PHE A 541 -4.81 5.69 16.07
CA PHE A 541 -6.15 6.03 16.57
C PHE A 541 -6.74 4.86 17.37
N LYS A 542 -7.70 5.17 18.25
CA LYS A 542 -8.41 4.16 19.05
C LYS A 542 -9.23 3.24 18.15
N GLY A 543 -8.87 1.96 18.13
CA GLY A 543 -9.86 0.89 17.95
C GLY A 543 -10.55 0.64 19.28
N SER A 544 -11.80 1.08 19.44
CA SER A 544 -12.63 0.72 20.60
C SER A 544 -13.39 -0.57 20.30
N SER A 545 -13.46 -1.48 21.28
CA SER A 545 -14.21 -2.73 21.16
C SER A 545 -15.72 -2.50 21.03
N ALA A 546 -16.37 -3.19 20.08
CA ALA A 546 -17.81 -3.37 20.02
C ALA A 546 -18.12 -4.76 19.41
N LEU A 547 -19.21 -5.41 19.84
CA LEU A 547 -19.62 -6.71 19.32
C LEU A 547 -20.56 -6.56 18.13
N SER A 548 -20.48 -7.47 17.16
CA SER A 548 -21.61 -7.89 16.33
C SER A 548 -21.34 -9.24 15.67
N SER A 549 -22.36 -10.10 15.65
CA SER A 549 -22.57 -11.07 14.57
C SER A 549 -23.08 -10.27 13.33
N ASP A 550 -23.13 -10.78 12.09
CA ASP A 550 -23.57 -12.12 11.71
C ASP A 550 -23.11 -12.56 10.31
N SER A 551 -23.59 -13.75 9.93
CA SER A 551 -23.46 -14.52 8.68
C SER A 551 -23.24 -13.80 7.32
N SER A 552 -22.28 -14.33 6.53
CA SER A 552 -22.38 -14.72 5.09
C SER A 552 -22.82 -13.69 4.01
N HIS A 553 -22.28 -13.64 2.78
CA HIS A 553 -21.95 -14.72 1.82
C HIS A 553 -20.90 -14.27 0.76
N LEU A 554 -20.40 -15.21 -0.05
CA LEU A 554 -19.53 -15.02 -1.22
C LEU A 554 -20.32 -14.87 -2.55
N ALA A 555 -19.71 -14.21 -3.55
CA ALA A 555 -20.03 -14.30 -4.98
C ALA A 555 -18.76 -14.01 -5.83
N GLU A 556 -18.67 -14.56 -7.04
CA GLU A 556 -17.41 -14.70 -7.83
C GLU A 556 -17.36 -13.82 -9.10
N ALA A 557 -16.14 -13.41 -9.51
CA ALA A 557 -15.72 -13.03 -10.87
C ALA A 557 -14.18 -12.75 -10.87
N VAL A 558 -13.29 -13.69 -11.17
CA VAL A 558 -12.86 -14.23 -12.49
C VAL A 558 -11.95 -13.27 -13.31
N ASP A 559 -10.64 -13.50 -13.14
CA ASP A 559 -9.47 -13.38 -14.03
C ASP A 559 -9.36 -12.38 -15.21
N SER A 560 -8.22 -11.65 -15.23
CA SER A 560 -7.24 -11.51 -16.36
C SER A 560 -6.34 -10.28 -16.14
N THR A 561 -5.02 -10.26 -16.34
CA THR A 561 -4.02 -11.29 -16.70
C THR A 561 -2.63 -10.88 -16.17
N ALA A 562 -1.77 -11.88 -15.94
CA ALA A 562 -0.31 -11.87 -15.71
C ALA A 562 0.51 -10.55 -15.82
N ASP A 563 1.43 -10.39 -14.87
CA ASP A 563 2.86 -10.38 -15.24
C ASP A 563 3.68 -11.13 -14.16
N SER A 564 4.81 -11.74 -14.54
CA SER A 564 5.42 -12.85 -13.77
C SER A 564 6.73 -12.52 -13.05
N ILE A 565 6.76 -12.70 -11.73
CA ILE A 565 8.00 -12.97 -10.97
C ILE A 565 7.74 -14.15 -10.02
N GLU A 566 8.39 -15.28 -10.28
CA GLU A 566 8.29 -16.47 -9.43
C GLU A 566 8.90 -16.21 -8.04
N ARG A 567 8.08 -16.31 -6.99
CA ARG A 567 8.58 -16.61 -5.65
C ARG A 567 8.31 -18.08 -5.34
N TYR A 568 9.37 -18.82 -5.06
CA TYR A 568 9.31 -20.17 -4.48
C TYR A 568 8.88 -20.09 -3.00
N ASP A 569 7.62 -19.74 -2.73
CA ASP A 569 7.02 -19.85 -1.39
C ASP A 569 6.82 -21.34 -1.06
N SER A 570 7.91 -21.95 -0.57
CA SER A 570 8.00 -23.38 -0.24
C SER A 570 7.41 -23.67 1.15
N GLN A 571 6.25 -23.06 1.44
CA GLN A 571 5.72 -22.93 2.80
C GLN A 571 4.54 -23.88 3.10
N ASP A 572 3.76 -24.28 2.09
CA ASP A 572 2.57 -25.11 2.26
C ASP A 572 2.82 -26.56 1.82
N LEU A 573 3.33 -27.39 2.74
CA LEU A 573 3.14 -28.87 2.69
C LEU A 573 3.51 -29.62 4.00
N LEU A 574 3.86 -28.93 5.09
CA LEU A 574 4.35 -29.57 6.32
C LEU A 574 3.74 -29.02 7.64
N ASP A 575 2.61 -28.32 7.59
CA ASP A 575 1.86 -27.87 8.79
C ASP A 575 1.07 -29.01 9.49
N GLY A 576 1.66 -30.22 9.48
CA GLY A 576 1.10 -31.45 10.03
C GLY A 576 2.08 -32.23 10.90
N SER A 577 3.25 -31.66 11.22
CA SER A 577 4.12 -32.21 12.26
C SER A 577 3.72 -31.66 13.61
N GLU A 578 3.19 -32.53 14.47
CA GLU A 578 3.15 -32.27 15.91
C GLU A 578 4.53 -31.81 16.43
N LEU A 579 4.54 -31.01 17.48
CA LEU A 579 5.77 -30.51 18.12
C LEU A 579 6.40 -31.61 19.00
N LEU A 580 6.80 -32.68 18.32
CA LEU A 580 7.34 -33.91 18.86
C LEU A 580 8.65 -33.63 19.61
N GLU A 581 8.73 -34.06 20.87
CA GLU A 581 9.83 -33.72 21.76
C GLU A 581 11.14 -34.39 21.29
N ILE A 582 12.19 -33.60 21.06
CA ILE A 582 13.52 -34.13 20.69
C ILE A 582 14.21 -34.56 21.99
N ALA A 583 13.92 -35.76 22.47
CA ALA A 583 14.55 -36.28 23.68
C ALA A 583 16.09 -36.32 23.53
N GLY A 584 16.77 -36.17 24.66
CA GLY A 584 18.19 -35.77 24.72
C GLY A 584 18.45 -34.25 24.56
N THR A 585 17.46 -33.44 24.12
CA THR A 585 17.53 -31.97 24.13
C THR A 585 16.27 -31.37 24.77
N CYS A 586 16.35 -30.19 25.38
CA CYS A 586 15.15 -29.57 25.91
C CYS A 586 14.34 -28.88 24.80
N LYS A 587 13.01 -28.90 24.91
CA LYS A 587 12.06 -28.22 23.99
C LYS A 587 12.45 -26.77 23.69
N MET A 588 13.00 -26.07 24.69
CA MET A 588 13.51 -24.71 24.59
C MET A 588 14.76 -24.56 23.69
N GLU A 589 15.64 -25.56 23.58
CA GLU A 589 16.80 -25.52 22.66
C GLU A 589 16.36 -25.64 21.21
N VAL A 590 15.39 -26.51 20.93
CA VAL A 590 14.77 -26.69 19.60
C VAL A 590 14.06 -25.40 19.18
N GLU A 591 13.27 -24.82 20.09
CA GLU A 591 12.57 -23.56 19.86
C GLU A 591 13.54 -22.38 19.66
N ASN A 592 14.61 -22.30 20.46
CA ASN A 592 15.65 -21.28 20.33
C ASN A 592 16.40 -21.40 18.98
N ALA A 593 16.71 -22.62 18.53
CA ALA A 593 17.27 -22.85 17.19
C ALA A 593 16.31 -22.42 16.07
N LYS A 594 15.01 -22.73 16.19
CA LYS A 594 13.97 -22.28 15.24
C LYS A 594 13.84 -20.76 15.19
N LEU A 595 13.76 -20.11 16.36
CA LEU A 595 13.65 -18.65 16.47
C LEU A 595 14.91 -17.93 15.96
N LYS A 596 16.11 -18.48 16.20
CA LYS A 596 17.37 -17.96 15.64
C LYS A 596 17.40 -18.08 14.11
N ALA A 597 16.94 -19.19 13.55
CA ALA A 597 16.86 -19.36 12.09
C ALA A 597 15.87 -18.35 11.48
N GLU A 598 14.67 -18.21 12.04
CA GLU A 598 13.66 -17.25 11.56
C GLU A 598 14.17 -15.81 11.65
N LEU A 599 14.71 -15.38 12.79
CA LEU A 599 15.25 -14.02 12.98
C LEU A 599 16.40 -13.72 12.01
N ALA A 600 17.33 -14.66 11.84
CA ALA A 600 18.42 -14.53 10.89
C ALA A 600 17.92 -14.44 9.43
N SER A 601 16.88 -15.23 9.08
CA SER A 601 16.24 -15.15 7.76
C SER A 601 15.54 -13.81 7.53
N ARG A 602 14.90 -13.22 8.55
CA ARG A 602 14.30 -11.88 8.49
C ARG A 602 15.36 -10.79 8.32
N ILE A 603 16.48 -10.87 9.03
CA ILE A 603 17.61 -9.93 8.86
C ILE A 603 18.17 -10.01 7.44
N ALA A 604 18.42 -11.22 6.92
CA ALA A 604 18.91 -11.42 5.56
C ALA A 604 17.93 -10.85 4.51
N LEU A 605 16.63 -11.10 4.68
CA LEU A 605 15.59 -10.52 3.81
C LEU A 605 15.60 -8.99 3.84
N ILE A 606 15.56 -8.38 5.03
CA ILE A 606 15.61 -6.91 5.20
C ILE A 606 16.85 -6.31 4.53
N CYS A 607 18.01 -6.97 4.65
CA CYS A 607 19.26 -6.51 4.06
C CYS A 607 19.37 -6.79 2.54
N SER A 608 18.52 -7.66 1.98
CA SER A 608 18.41 -7.92 0.54
C SER A 608 17.45 -6.96 -0.18
N LEU A 609 16.57 -6.28 0.56
CA LEU A 609 15.73 -5.21 0.06
C LEU A 609 16.58 -3.96 -0.18
N CYS A 610 17.18 -3.87 -1.36
CA CYS A 610 17.78 -2.63 -1.86
C CYS A 610 16.73 -1.50 -1.78
N PRO A 611 17.08 -0.26 -1.39
CA PRO A 611 16.12 0.84 -1.26
C PRO A 611 15.37 1.21 -2.56
N GLU A 612 15.77 0.64 -3.70
CA GLU A 612 14.96 0.65 -4.93
C GLU A 612 13.54 0.05 -4.73
N VAL A 613 13.40 -0.97 -3.88
CA VAL A 613 12.10 -1.59 -3.56
C VAL A 613 11.21 -0.66 -2.73
N GLU A 614 11.81 0.25 -1.94
CA GLU A 614 11.09 1.17 -1.05
C GLU A 614 10.22 2.18 -1.81
N TYR A 615 10.50 2.42 -3.11
CA TYR A 615 9.87 3.49 -3.88
C TYR A 615 8.91 3.07 -5.00
N GLU A 616 8.83 1.80 -5.41
CA GLU A 616 7.94 1.39 -6.53
C GLU A 616 6.70 0.57 -6.14
N LEU A 617 6.73 -0.26 -5.08
CA LEU A 617 5.64 -1.22 -4.78
C LEU A 617 5.25 -1.34 -3.29
N LEU A 618 5.72 -0.45 -2.42
CA LEU A 618 5.28 -0.44 -1.02
C LEU A 618 4.00 0.39 -0.83
N ASP A 619 2.88 -0.29 -0.94
CA ASP A 619 1.65 0.07 -0.24
C ASP A 619 1.92 0.06 1.28
N ASP A 620 1.69 1.21 1.94
CA ASP A 620 1.92 1.40 3.38
C ASP A 620 1.20 0.34 4.22
N GLU A 621 0.04 -0.15 3.76
CA GLU A 621 -0.71 -1.19 4.45
C GLU A 621 0.03 -2.54 4.47
N ARG A 622 0.74 -2.91 3.39
CA ARG A 622 1.55 -4.14 3.35
C ARG A 622 2.74 -4.07 4.30
N VAL A 623 3.45 -2.94 4.35
CA VAL A 623 4.59 -2.74 5.27
C VAL A 623 4.10 -2.76 6.73
N SER A 624 3.01 -2.03 7.00
CA SER A 624 2.34 -2.01 8.30
C SER A 624 1.92 -3.41 8.76
N ASN A 625 1.35 -4.23 7.87
CA ASN A 625 0.88 -5.57 8.21
C ASN A 625 2.03 -6.58 8.42
N ILE A 626 3.13 -6.47 7.66
CA ILE A 626 4.35 -7.26 7.93
C ILE A 626 4.94 -6.89 9.31
N LEU A 627 5.03 -5.59 9.62
CA LEU A 627 5.57 -5.12 10.88
C LEU A 627 4.68 -5.50 12.08
N LYS A 628 3.35 -5.42 11.95
CA LYS A 628 2.39 -5.92 12.95
C LYS A 628 2.59 -7.41 13.24
N ASN A 629 2.66 -8.25 12.19
CA ASN A 629 2.86 -9.70 12.32
C ASN A 629 4.16 -10.04 13.07
N ALA A 630 5.26 -9.35 12.72
CA ALA A 630 6.54 -9.49 13.40
C ALA A 630 6.48 -9.04 14.88
N THR A 631 5.86 -7.89 15.17
CA THR A 631 5.74 -7.41 16.57
C THR A 631 4.81 -8.28 17.42
N GLN A 632 3.74 -8.82 16.85
CA GLN A 632 2.83 -9.73 17.55
C GLN A 632 3.56 -11.02 17.94
N LYS A 633 4.21 -11.70 16.98
CA LYS A 633 4.99 -12.92 17.26
C LYS A 633 6.13 -12.71 18.25
N THR A 634 6.74 -11.52 18.24
CA THR A 634 7.75 -11.13 19.24
C THR A 634 7.14 -10.99 20.63
N ALA A 635 5.94 -10.42 20.77
CA ALA A 635 5.23 -10.31 22.05
C ALA A 635 4.77 -11.68 22.58
N GLU A 636 4.29 -12.57 21.70
CA GLU A 636 3.90 -13.95 22.03
C GLU A 636 5.09 -14.75 22.56
N ALA A 637 6.25 -14.68 21.90
CA ALA A 637 7.49 -15.33 22.34
C ALA A 637 8.01 -14.77 23.70
N LEU A 638 7.87 -13.46 23.94
CA LEU A 638 8.19 -12.87 25.24
C LEU A 638 7.24 -13.34 26.34
N HIS A 639 5.93 -13.44 26.07
CA HIS A 639 4.96 -13.95 27.03
C HIS A 639 5.25 -15.40 27.43
N LEU A 640 5.53 -16.29 26.47
CA LEU A 640 5.91 -17.68 26.74
C LEU A 640 7.18 -17.78 27.60
N LYS A 641 8.15 -16.89 27.39
CA LYS A 641 9.36 -16.82 28.22
C LYS A 641 9.06 -16.37 29.66
N ASP A 642 8.20 -15.37 29.85
CA ASP A 642 7.80 -14.90 31.18
C ASP A 642 6.98 -15.95 31.94
N GLU A 643 6.11 -16.70 31.26
CA GLU A 643 5.42 -17.88 31.81
C GLU A 643 6.42 -18.95 32.31
N TYR A 644 7.44 -19.27 31.50
CA TYR A 644 8.48 -20.24 31.87
C TYR A 644 9.34 -19.77 33.06
N ILE A 645 9.62 -18.46 33.16
CA ILE A 645 10.31 -17.86 34.31
C ILE A 645 9.46 -18.03 35.60
N LYS A 646 8.14 -17.79 35.55
CA LYS A 646 7.24 -18.06 36.68
C LYS A 646 7.25 -19.54 37.08
N HIS A 647 7.26 -20.44 36.10
CA HIS A 647 7.30 -21.89 36.34
C HIS A 647 8.59 -22.31 37.07
N ILE A 648 9.76 -21.85 36.61
CA ILE A 648 11.05 -22.11 37.29
C ILE A 648 11.06 -21.51 38.70
N GLN A 649 10.54 -20.29 38.90
CA GLN A 649 10.43 -19.69 40.24
C GLN A 649 9.53 -20.51 41.17
N SER A 650 8.45 -21.09 40.65
CA SER A 650 7.58 -22.01 41.39
C SER A 650 8.31 -23.29 41.80
N MET A 651 9.01 -23.96 40.86
CA MET A 651 9.85 -25.13 41.18
C MET A 651 10.93 -24.81 42.22
N LEU A 652 11.63 -23.69 42.07
CA LEU A 652 12.68 -23.26 42.99
C LEU A 652 12.12 -23.06 44.40
N LYS A 653 10.94 -22.45 44.53
CA LYS A 653 10.25 -22.26 45.81
C LYS A 653 9.81 -23.58 46.44
N ILE A 654 9.30 -24.53 45.64
CA ILE A 654 8.96 -25.88 46.10
C ILE A 654 10.22 -26.61 46.61
N LYS A 655 11.33 -26.55 45.87
CA LYS A 655 12.60 -27.14 46.29
C LYS A 655 13.18 -26.48 47.53
N GLN A 656 13.08 -25.15 47.66
CA GLN A 656 13.48 -24.43 48.87
C GLN A 656 12.66 -24.87 50.10
N MET A 657 11.35 -25.11 49.95
CA MET A 657 10.53 -25.68 51.04
C MET A 657 10.91 -27.13 51.37
N GLN A 658 11.32 -27.95 50.38
CA GLN A 658 11.89 -29.27 50.66
C GLN A 658 13.21 -29.16 51.46
N CYS A 659 14.12 -28.27 51.07
CA CYS A 659 15.36 -28.01 51.81
C CYS A 659 15.10 -27.59 53.27
N VAL A 660 14.22 -26.61 53.51
CA VAL A 660 13.85 -26.18 54.87
C VAL A 660 13.21 -27.34 55.68
N SER A 661 12.46 -28.23 55.03
CA SER A 661 11.93 -29.44 55.68
C SER A 661 13.03 -30.44 56.05
N TYR A 662 14.09 -30.57 55.24
CA TYR A 662 15.25 -31.40 55.56
C TYR A 662 16.12 -30.76 56.65
N GLU A 663 16.39 -29.46 56.60
CA GLU A 663 17.10 -28.70 57.64
C GLU A 663 16.43 -28.86 59.01
N LYS A 664 15.10 -28.67 59.08
CA LYS A 664 14.35 -28.90 60.31
C LYS A 664 14.46 -30.36 60.78
N ARG A 665 14.42 -31.33 59.86
CA ARG A 665 14.55 -32.75 60.21
C ARG A 665 15.96 -33.11 60.71
N ILE A 666 16.99 -32.46 60.19
CA ILE A 666 18.37 -32.58 60.68
C ILE A 666 18.44 -32.04 62.11
N GLN A 667 17.90 -30.84 62.37
CA GLN A 667 17.84 -30.25 63.73
C GLN A 667 17.05 -31.14 64.73
N GLU A 668 15.94 -31.76 64.30
CA GLU A 668 15.20 -32.75 65.11
C GLU A 668 16.03 -34.00 65.46
N LEU A 669 16.98 -34.39 64.61
CA LEU A 669 17.86 -35.54 64.83
C LEU A 669 19.10 -35.15 65.66
N GLU A 670 19.68 -33.98 65.42
CA GLU A 670 20.77 -33.39 66.22
C GLU A 670 20.34 -33.18 67.67
N GLN A 671 19.13 -32.64 67.89
CA GLN A 671 18.56 -32.50 69.24
C GLN A 671 18.42 -33.86 69.93
N LYS A 672 17.88 -34.87 69.23
CA LYS A 672 17.74 -36.23 69.80
C LYS A 672 19.07 -36.91 70.11
N LEU A 673 20.10 -36.70 69.29
CA LEU A 673 21.45 -37.17 69.55
C LEU A 673 22.07 -36.46 70.76
N SER A 674 21.86 -35.15 70.89
CA SER A 674 22.28 -34.37 72.07
C SER A 674 21.58 -34.85 73.35
N ASP A 675 20.26 -35.05 73.31
CA ASP A 675 19.47 -35.55 74.43
C ASP A 675 19.92 -36.96 74.85
N GLN A 676 20.18 -37.86 73.87
CA GLN A 676 20.76 -39.18 74.13
C GLN A 676 22.17 -39.11 74.72
N TYR A 677 23.03 -38.20 74.25
CA TYR A 677 24.39 -38.03 74.77
C TYR A 677 24.39 -37.53 76.22
N VAL A 678 23.53 -36.56 76.54
CA VAL A 678 23.32 -36.07 77.92
C VAL A 678 22.73 -37.16 78.82
N GLN A 679 21.85 -38.03 78.30
CA GLN A 679 21.33 -39.16 79.06
C GLN A 679 22.39 -40.27 79.25
N GLY A 680 23.29 -40.48 78.29
CA GLY A 680 24.45 -41.36 78.42
C GLY A 680 25.42 -40.88 79.52
N GLN A 681 25.76 -39.59 79.54
CA GLN A 681 26.62 -39.00 80.58
C GLN A 681 26.05 -39.14 82.00
N LYS A 682 24.72 -39.21 82.16
CA LYS A 682 24.07 -39.46 83.47
C LYS A 682 24.16 -40.92 83.94
N ILE A 683 24.47 -41.87 83.06
CA ILE A 683 24.62 -43.28 83.41
C ILE A 683 26.08 -43.59 83.82
N SER A 684 27.06 -42.83 83.30
CA SER A 684 28.48 -43.02 83.62
C SER A 684 28.96 -42.38 84.93
N SER A 685 28.13 -41.60 85.64
CA SER A 685 28.54 -40.91 86.88
C SER A 685 28.14 -41.62 88.18
N VAL A 686 27.59 -42.83 88.11
CA VAL A 686 27.16 -43.61 89.29
C VAL A 686 27.58 -45.08 89.15
N ASN A 687 28.84 -45.37 89.51
CA ASN A 687 29.21 -46.55 90.29
C ASN A 687 30.63 -46.35 90.85
N ASN A 688 30.83 -46.71 92.12
CA ASN A 688 31.94 -46.24 92.94
C ASN A 688 33.06 -47.26 93.12
N ALA A 689 34.18 -46.75 93.65
CA ALA A 689 35.26 -47.42 94.37
C ALA A 689 35.14 -48.93 94.66
N VAL A 690 36.10 -49.68 94.11
CA VAL A 690 36.93 -50.71 94.77
C VAL A 690 36.43 -51.26 96.12
N ASP A 691 36.08 -52.55 96.16
CA ASP A 691 36.85 -53.52 96.98
C ASP A 691 36.62 -55.01 96.62
N PHE A 692 37.63 -55.84 96.92
CA PHE A 692 37.60 -57.32 96.97
C PHE A 692 37.28 -57.76 98.45
N PRO A 693 37.12 -59.06 98.88
CA PRO A 693 37.71 -60.29 98.29
C PRO A 693 37.02 -61.69 98.48
N LEU A 694 37.56 -62.67 97.73
CA LEU A 694 37.90 -64.09 98.10
C LEU A 694 36.90 -65.25 98.37
N VAL A 695 37.34 -66.45 97.91
CA VAL A 695 37.23 -67.82 98.52
C VAL A 695 35.86 -68.56 98.50
N ALA A 696 35.74 -69.86 98.19
CA ALA A 696 36.57 -70.92 97.55
C ALA A 696 35.66 -72.15 97.24
N GLY A 697 36.02 -73.22 96.50
CA GLY A 697 37.22 -73.66 95.75
C GLY A 697 37.24 -75.19 95.57
N LYS A 698 38.28 -75.75 94.90
CA LYS A 698 38.55 -77.21 94.61
C LYS A 698 37.62 -77.88 93.58
N THR A 699 37.98 -78.83 92.68
CA THR A 699 39.21 -79.37 92.00
C THR A 699 38.70 -80.33 90.86
N ASP A 700 39.44 -80.95 89.90
CA ASP A 700 40.89 -81.16 89.69
C ASP A 700 41.33 -81.39 88.20
N ASN A 701 42.64 -81.43 87.98
CA ASN A 701 43.47 -82.15 86.97
C ASN A 701 42.96 -82.68 85.59
N CYS A 702 43.50 -82.06 84.51
CA CYS A 702 44.48 -82.61 83.52
C CYS A 702 44.10 -83.59 82.36
N LYS A 703 44.28 -83.10 81.09
CA LYS A 703 44.71 -83.74 79.79
C LYS A 703 44.16 -85.14 79.36
N SER A 704 43.64 -85.36 78.14
CA SER A 704 44.38 -85.34 76.83
C SER A 704 43.46 -85.52 75.58
N GLU A 705 43.97 -85.15 74.40
CA GLU A 705 43.74 -85.61 72.99
C GLU A 705 42.34 -85.88 72.32
N CYS A 706 42.35 -85.66 70.99
CA CYS A 706 41.54 -86.24 69.88
C CYS A 706 40.05 -85.86 69.61
N VAL A 707 39.85 -85.05 68.55
CA VAL A 707 39.10 -85.32 67.29
C VAL A 707 37.63 -85.83 67.33
N SER A 708 36.72 -84.93 66.93
CA SER A 708 35.56 -85.09 66.00
C SER A 708 34.25 -85.83 66.39
N GLY A 709 33.12 -85.14 66.15
CA GLY A 709 31.77 -85.71 65.91
C GLY A 709 30.91 -85.99 67.16
N GLU A 710 29.58 -85.90 67.14
CA GLU A 710 28.61 -85.34 66.16
C GLU A 710 27.22 -85.21 66.84
N THR A 711 26.27 -84.42 66.28
CA THR A 711 24.81 -84.35 66.64
C THR A 711 24.41 -83.84 68.06
N HIS A 712 23.22 -83.25 68.35
CA HIS A 712 22.01 -82.88 67.56
C HIS A 712 21.25 -81.65 68.17
N MET A 713 20.35 -81.06 67.37
CA MET A 713 19.26 -80.08 67.66
C MET A 713 18.19 -80.57 68.68
N PRO A 714 17.38 -79.70 69.38
CA PRO A 714 16.24 -78.96 68.74
C PRO A 714 15.79 -77.60 69.35
N CYS A 715 14.68 -77.06 68.80
CA CYS A 715 14.20 -75.66 68.87
C CYS A 715 13.36 -75.22 70.09
N ILE A 716 13.41 -73.91 70.39
CA ILE A 716 12.31 -73.06 70.95
C ILE A 716 12.47 -71.65 70.30
N SER A 717 11.51 -70.83 69.82
CA SER A 717 10.05 -70.88 69.51
C SER A 717 9.17 -69.89 70.31
N THR A 718 8.32 -69.11 69.59
CA THR A 718 7.12 -68.33 70.07
C THR A 718 7.36 -67.17 71.08
N THR A 719 6.55 -66.10 71.21
CA THR A 719 5.25 -65.68 70.61
C THR A 719 5.03 -64.15 70.67
N GLU A 720 4.12 -63.61 69.83
CA GLU A 720 3.20 -62.45 70.08
C GLU A 720 3.73 -61.03 70.38
N SER A 721 2.99 -59.92 70.11
CA SER A 721 1.69 -59.69 69.44
C SER A 721 1.60 -58.27 68.83
N MET A 722 0.57 -57.98 68.03
CA MET A 722 0.25 -56.61 67.58
C MET A 722 -0.82 -55.94 68.46
N ASP A 723 -0.72 -54.61 68.55
CA ASP A 723 -1.83 -53.62 68.62
C ASP A 723 -1.21 -52.38 67.92
N GLU A 724 -1.70 -51.77 66.84
CA GLU A 724 -3.05 -51.40 66.39
C GLU A 724 -3.79 -50.37 67.28
N VAL A 725 -4.76 -49.68 66.65
CA VAL A 725 -5.73 -48.73 67.24
C VAL A 725 -5.17 -47.37 67.75
N SER A 726 -5.72 -46.18 67.43
CA SER A 726 -6.47 -45.69 66.24
C SER A 726 -6.79 -44.19 66.37
N CYS A 727 -6.92 -43.49 65.24
CA CYS A 727 -7.83 -42.33 65.04
C CYS A 727 -7.54 -41.05 65.90
N ILE A 728 -8.22 -39.90 65.76
CA ILE A 728 -9.50 -39.58 65.08
C ILE A 728 -9.40 -38.27 64.27
N SER A 729 -10.16 -38.20 63.18
CA SER A 729 -10.38 -37.01 62.33
C SER A 729 -11.29 -35.95 62.95
N SER A 730 -11.16 -34.70 62.51
CA SER A 730 -12.28 -33.88 61.98
C SER A 730 -11.71 -32.62 61.30
N SER A 731 -12.12 -32.11 60.12
CA SER A 731 -13.32 -32.19 59.27
C SER A 731 -14.51 -31.31 59.69
N PHE A 732 -14.83 -30.29 58.89
CA PHE A 732 -16.23 -29.90 58.60
C PHE A 732 -16.38 -29.16 57.25
N ASP A 733 -17.58 -29.27 56.67
CA ASP A 733 -18.01 -28.81 55.32
C ASP A 733 -19.03 -27.63 55.48
N ALA A 734 -19.68 -26.99 54.49
CA ALA A 734 -20.08 -27.39 53.14
C ALA A 734 -20.53 -26.21 52.23
N LYS A 735 -20.94 -26.57 50.99
CA LYS A 735 -21.75 -25.85 49.96
C LYS A 735 -20.95 -25.29 48.77
N LEU A 736 -21.36 -25.52 47.50
CA LEU A 736 -22.46 -26.33 46.94
C LEU A 736 -22.17 -26.73 45.47
N GLY A 737 -22.74 -27.85 44.98
CA GLY A 737 -22.86 -28.16 43.53
C GLY A 737 -24.06 -27.44 42.87
N LEU A 738 -24.58 -27.80 41.69
CA LEU A 738 -24.35 -28.89 40.69
C LEU A 738 -24.20 -28.23 39.27
N PHE A 739 -24.04 -28.86 38.10
CA PHE A 739 -24.20 -30.22 37.52
C PHE A 739 -23.02 -30.48 36.53
N THR A 740 -22.79 -31.62 35.85
CA THR A 740 -23.68 -32.76 35.49
C THR A 740 -22.93 -34.11 35.46
N GLU A 741 -23.73 -35.16 35.52
CA GLU A 741 -23.48 -36.60 35.73
C GLU A 741 -23.22 -37.40 34.40
N HIS A 742 -22.98 -38.72 34.53
CA HIS A 742 -22.80 -39.75 33.48
C HIS A 742 -21.41 -39.79 32.78
N SER A 743 -20.53 -40.80 32.91
CA SER A 743 -20.61 -42.29 32.85
C SER A 743 -20.45 -42.85 31.41
N GLN A 744 -19.83 -44.02 31.14
CA GLN A 744 -19.31 -45.08 32.02
C GLN A 744 -18.24 -45.98 31.34
N HIS A 745 -17.63 -46.88 32.13
CA HIS A 745 -16.74 -48.00 31.76
C HIS A 745 -15.29 -47.73 31.30
N THR A 746 -14.21 -48.41 31.71
CA THR A 746 -13.73 -49.15 32.92
C THR A 746 -12.89 -50.37 32.53
N GLY A 747 -11.62 -50.42 32.94
CA GLY A 747 -10.78 -51.62 32.94
C GLY A 747 -9.52 -51.40 33.78
N LYS A 748 -9.20 -52.28 34.73
CA LYS A 748 -8.09 -52.12 35.70
C LYS A 748 -7.06 -53.25 35.60
N VAL A 749 -5.78 -52.90 35.58
CA VAL A 749 -4.60 -53.64 36.13
C VAL A 749 -3.60 -52.51 36.49
N LEU A 750 -3.41 -52.16 37.77
CA LEU A 750 -2.45 -52.69 38.76
C LEU A 750 -0.97 -52.33 38.51
N ASP A 751 -0.26 -52.07 39.62
CA ASP A 751 1.03 -51.35 39.72
C ASP A 751 2.25 -52.31 39.72
N GLY A 752 3.47 -51.81 39.46
CA GLY A 752 4.56 -52.67 38.98
C GLY A 752 6.03 -52.21 39.07
N VAL A 753 6.37 -51.24 39.93
CA VAL A 753 7.62 -51.18 40.75
C VAL A 753 9.04 -51.27 40.09
N ASP A 754 9.85 -50.27 40.50
CA ASP A 754 11.33 -50.22 40.63
C ASP A 754 12.21 -49.58 39.53
N GLU A 755 13.09 -48.69 39.99
CA GLU A 755 14.38 -48.27 39.41
C GLU A 755 15.19 -47.66 40.58
N ASN A 756 16.05 -48.48 41.20
CA ASN A 756 16.84 -48.11 42.38
C ASN A 756 18.27 -47.70 42.03
N MET A 757 18.86 -46.82 42.85
CA MET A 757 20.20 -46.28 42.64
C MET A 757 21.30 -47.36 42.75
N LEU A 758 22.19 -47.45 41.76
CA LEU A 758 23.46 -48.16 41.83
C LEU A 758 24.61 -47.34 41.20
N ASP A 759 25.86 -47.71 41.50
CA ASP A 759 26.94 -46.74 41.74
C ASP A 759 28.28 -47.08 41.05
N SER A 760 29.11 -46.04 40.89
CA SER A 760 30.58 -46.05 40.87
C SER A 760 31.40 -46.61 39.70
N SER A 761 32.07 -45.67 39.02
CA SER A 761 33.50 -45.70 38.59
C SER A 761 33.96 -46.53 37.37
N GLY A 762 34.88 -45.97 36.58
CA GLY A 762 35.53 -46.64 35.44
C GLY A 762 36.62 -45.78 34.78
N ILE A 763 37.90 -46.06 35.09
CA ILE A 763 39.09 -45.27 34.70
C ILE A 763 39.54 -45.58 33.26
N GLN A 764 39.91 -44.56 32.46
CA GLN A 764 41.22 -44.53 31.76
C GLN A 764 41.59 -43.19 31.09
N ASN A 765 42.88 -42.84 31.17
CA ASN A 765 43.56 -41.70 30.54
C ASN A 765 45.06 -42.06 30.38
N PRO A 766 45.71 -41.80 29.24
CA PRO A 766 47.16 -41.97 29.09
C PRO A 766 47.93 -40.66 28.85
N GLN A 767 48.83 -40.34 29.79
CA GLN A 767 50.13 -39.64 29.62
C GLN A 767 50.10 -38.15 29.15
N LEU A 768 50.48 -37.17 29.99
CA LEU A 768 51.82 -36.84 30.53
C LEU A 768 52.79 -36.24 29.49
N ASP A 769 53.18 -34.97 29.67
CA ASP A 769 54.44 -34.64 30.34
C ASP A 769 54.44 -33.17 30.88
N SER A 770 55.60 -32.67 31.32
CA SER A 770 55.77 -31.58 32.28
C SER A 770 56.77 -30.52 31.79
N SER A 771 56.54 -29.24 32.10
CA SER A 771 57.63 -28.27 32.38
C SER A 771 57.08 -26.90 32.81
N MET A 772 57.63 -26.32 33.88
CA MET A 772 57.77 -24.86 33.96
C MET A 772 59.11 -24.49 33.31
N MET A 773 59.11 -23.61 32.32
CA MET A 773 60.34 -22.93 31.87
C MET A 773 59.99 -21.64 31.12
N GLU A 774 60.51 -20.51 31.59
CA GLU A 774 60.64 -19.31 30.75
C GLU A 774 61.89 -19.45 29.85
N PRO A 775 61.79 -19.10 28.57
CA PRO A 775 62.96 -18.75 27.76
C PRO A 775 63.09 -17.23 27.57
N HIS A 776 64.32 -16.75 27.65
CA HIS A 776 64.71 -15.34 27.60
C HIS A 776 64.43 -14.60 26.28
N ARG A 777 64.56 -13.26 26.37
CA ARG A 777 64.72 -12.30 25.27
C ARG A 777 65.67 -12.75 24.15
N GLU A 778 65.37 -12.28 22.93
CA GLU A 778 66.27 -11.53 22.02
C GLU A 778 65.37 -10.47 21.32
N GLU A 779 65.63 -9.16 21.39
CA GLU A 779 66.63 -8.31 20.70
C GLU A 779 66.18 -7.78 19.31
N GLY A 780 66.58 -6.53 18.96
CA GLY A 780 66.13 -5.77 17.77
C GLY A 780 65.26 -4.54 18.11
N GLN A 781 65.81 -3.34 18.37
CA GLN A 781 66.17 -2.27 17.40
C GLN A 781 64.92 -1.60 16.74
N SER A 782 64.81 -0.29 16.50
CA SER A 782 65.74 0.87 16.50
C SER A 782 64.95 2.18 16.81
N ALA A 783 65.32 3.08 17.72
CA ALA A 783 66.44 4.05 17.75
C ALA A 783 66.17 5.43 17.10
N ASP A 784 65.83 6.43 17.93
CA ASP A 784 66.07 7.89 17.79
C ASP A 784 65.56 8.57 19.10
N LYS A 785 66.16 9.62 19.70
CA LYS A 785 67.42 10.35 19.46
C LYS A 785 67.81 11.12 20.75
N ASP A 786 69.11 11.30 21.02
CA ASP A 786 69.81 12.44 21.69
C ASP A 786 69.13 13.32 22.80
N LYS A 787 69.78 13.81 23.88
CA LYS A 787 71.23 13.97 24.20
C LYS A 787 71.49 14.39 25.67
N LYS A 788 72.53 13.81 26.31
CA LYS A 788 73.35 14.33 27.46
C LYS A 788 72.60 14.60 28.80
N GLU A 789 73.23 14.64 29.99
CA GLU A 789 74.63 14.79 30.46
C GLU A 789 75.11 13.57 31.31
N LYS A 790 76.40 13.14 31.33
CA LYS A 790 77.55 13.58 32.19
C LYS A 790 77.24 13.62 33.72
N ILE A 791 78.06 13.11 34.67
CA ILE A 791 79.42 12.51 34.60
C ILE A 791 79.82 11.66 35.86
N ILE A 792 80.64 10.61 35.67
CA ILE A 792 81.66 9.93 36.55
C ILE A 792 81.40 9.60 38.05
N GLY A 793 81.85 8.40 38.46
CA GLY A 793 82.30 8.07 39.84
C GLY A 793 81.89 6.67 40.31
N GLN A 794 82.43 5.55 39.83
CA GLN A 794 83.83 5.07 39.90
C GLN A 794 84.43 5.00 41.32
N LEU A 795 84.11 3.93 42.05
CA LEU A 795 85.13 3.01 42.55
C LEU A 795 84.53 1.60 42.68
N GLY A 796 85.34 0.56 42.48
CA GLY A 796 84.93 -0.82 42.73
C GLY A 796 86.07 -1.58 43.40
N MET A 797 85.72 -2.55 44.24
CA MET A 797 86.66 -3.58 44.68
C MET A 797 86.00 -4.95 44.46
N SER A 798 86.71 -5.79 43.72
CA SER A 798 86.35 -7.17 43.46
C SER A 798 86.87 -8.08 44.57
N LEU A 799 86.30 -9.28 44.67
CA LEU A 799 86.92 -10.59 44.94
C LEU A 799 85.76 -11.59 45.02
N THR A 800 85.89 -12.86 44.64
CA THR A 800 86.99 -13.81 44.87
C THR A 800 87.11 -14.82 43.73
N ASN A 801 88.24 -15.52 43.62
CA ASN A 801 88.24 -16.99 43.77
C ASN A 801 89.66 -17.58 43.87
N SER A 802 89.69 -18.86 44.26
CA SER A 802 90.84 -19.63 44.73
C SER A 802 91.72 -20.24 43.63
N SER A 803 92.97 -20.54 43.97
CA SER A 803 93.48 -21.93 44.01
C SER A 803 94.95 -21.96 44.46
N THR A 804 95.38 -23.09 45.04
CA THR A 804 96.77 -23.29 45.51
C THR A 804 97.28 -24.64 44.98
N GLY A 805 98.50 -24.65 44.46
CA GLY A 805 99.19 -25.83 43.95
C GLY A 805 100.53 -26.08 44.66
N GLU A 806 100.91 -27.34 44.69
CA GLU A 806 102.01 -27.99 45.42
C GLU A 806 103.39 -27.29 45.45
N SER A 807 104.08 -27.38 46.60
CA SER A 807 105.52 -27.65 46.65
C SER A 807 105.97 -28.20 48.01
N MET A 808 106.76 -29.28 47.99
CA MET A 808 107.54 -29.87 49.11
C MET A 808 108.94 -29.20 49.19
N PRO A 809 109.88 -29.51 50.13
CA PRO A 809 109.93 -30.63 51.10
C PRO A 809 110.53 -30.31 52.52
N VAL A 810 110.72 -31.35 53.37
CA VAL A 810 111.76 -31.49 54.45
C VAL A 810 111.68 -30.50 55.64
N SER A 811 111.74 -30.87 56.94
CA SER A 811 111.74 -32.14 57.71
C SER A 811 111.34 -31.78 59.17
N HIS A 812 111.52 -32.47 60.32
CA HIS A 812 112.16 -33.71 60.82
C HIS A 812 111.57 -33.95 62.25
N VAL A 813 111.75 -35.03 63.05
CA VAL A 813 112.50 -36.31 63.05
C VAL A 813 111.56 -37.39 63.69
N LEU A 814 112.07 -38.58 64.05
CA LEU A 814 111.44 -39.51 65.03
C LEU A 814 112.45 -39.88 66.15
N VAL A 815 111.94 -40.37 67.28
CA VAL A 815 112.72 -40.92 68.42
C VAL A 815 113.00 -42.42 68.17
N PRO A 816 114.18 -42.98 68.58
CA PRO A 816 114.62 -44.33 68.18
C PRO A 816 114.27 -45.46 69.17
N CYS A 817 114.66 -46.68 68.81
CA CYS A 817 114.58 -47.90 69.63
C CYS A 817 115.97 -48.33 70.18
N ASP A 818 115.94 -49.43 70.96
CA ASP A 818 117.04 -50.22 71.51
C ASP A 818 117.82 -49.57 72.68
N PRO A 819 118.05 -50.33 73.78
CA PRO A 819 119.19 -51.25 73.81
C PRO A 819 118.91 -52.66 74.38
N GLU A 820 119.85 -53.59 74.12
CA GLU A 820 119.94 -54.93 74.70
C GLU A 820 120.90 -55.01 75.92
N VAL A 821 120.61 -55.92 76.88
CA VAL A 821 121.59 -56.75 77.65
C VAL A 821 122.62 -56.00 78.58
N CYS A 822 122.93 -56.38 79.82
CA CYS A 822 123.07 -57.70 80.45
C CYS A 822 122.75 -57.72 81.98
N GLN A 823 123.09 -58.83 82.66
CA GLN A 823 122.68 -59.20 84.02
C GLN A 823 123.67 -58.82 85.16
N ASP A 824 123.09 -58.40 86.29
CA ASP A 824 123.22 -58.92 87.67
C ASP A 824 124.52 -59.59 88.20
N LEU A 825 124.85 -59.31 89.48
CA LEU A 825 125.38 -60.31 90.43
C LEU A 825 125.40 -59.79 91.91
N ASP A 826 124.61 -60.44 92.77
CA ASP A 826 124.67 -60.47 94.26
C ASP A 826 124.44 -59.15 95.05
N SER A 827 123.86 -59.15 96.28
CA SER A 827 123.59 -60.28 97.18
C SER A 827 122.25 -60.23 97.95
N LYS A 828 121.41 -61.25 97.73
CA LYS A 828 120.49 -61.95 98.67
C LYS A 828 119.44 -61.21 99.54
N VAL A 829 118.17 -61.53 99.22
CA VAL A 829 117.03 -61.90 100.10
C VAL A 829 116.24 -60.79 100.80
N ASN A 830 115.09 -60.43 100.19
CA ASN A 830 113.74 -60.59 100.78
C ASN A 830 112.66 -60.19 99.75
N ASP A 831 112.25 -61.13 98.90
CA ASP A 831 111.52 -60.83 97.65
C ASP A 831 109.99 -60.57 97.79
N ASP A 832 109.34 -61.11 98.84
CA ASP A 832 107.87 -61.18 98.95
C ASP A 832 107.12 -59.83 98.93
N LYS A 833 107.82 -58.69 99.06
CA LYS A 833 107.23 -57.34 99.03
C LYS A 833 107.45 -56.55 97.73
N LEU A 834 108.34 -57.00 96.85
CA LEU A 834 108.63 -56.27 95.61
C LEU A 834 107.59 -56.59 94.52
N LEU A 835 107.17 -57.85 94.44
CA LEU A 835 106.15 -58.33 93.49
C LEU A 835 104.80 -57.62 93.66
N GLU A 836 104.33 -57.43 94.89
CA GLU A 836 103.04 -56.79 95.20
C GLU A 836 103.00 -55.30 94.80
N LEU A 837 104.12 -54.59 94.97
CA LEU A 837 104.27 -53.21 94.49
C LEU A 837 104.37 -53.14 92.95
N GLN A 838 105.01 -54.12 92.33
CA GLN A 838 105.19 -54.15 90.87
C GLN A 838 103.87 -54.45 90.15
N SER A 839 103.05 -55.39 90.65
CA SER A 839 101.69 -55.61 90.12
C SER A 839 100.79 -54.38 90.32
N ALA A 840 100.80 -53.78 91.51
CA ALA A 840 100.01 -52.58 91.79
C ALA A 840 100.40 -51.38 90.90
N LEU A 841 101.67 -51.25 90.53
CA LEU A 841 102.13 -50.21 89.59
C LEU A 841 101.67 -50.48 88.15
N VAL A 842 101.72 -51.74 87.70
CA VAL A 842 101.22 -52.14 86.37
C VAL A 842 99.71 -51.93 86.26
N ASP A 843 98.92 -52.35 87.26
CA ASP A 843 97.47 -52.13 87.29
C ASP A 843 97.11 -50.64 87.27
N LYS A 844 97.89 -49.79 87.96
CA LYS A 844 97.72 -48.34 87.91
C LYS A 844 98.12 -47.74 86.56
N SER A 845 99.17 -48.24 85.92
CA SER A 845 99.60 -47.78 84.60
C SER A 845 98.58 -48.15 83.51
N ASN A 846 98.07 -49.39 83.54
CA ASN A 846 97.04 -49.85 82.62
C ASN A 846 95.77 -49.00 82.77
N LYS A 847 95.33 -48.76 84.00
CA LYS A 847 94.15 -47.94 84.28
C LYS A 847 94.32 -46.46 83.92
N LEU A 848 95.55 -45.95 83.93
CA LEU A 848 95.86 -44.60 83.44
C LEU A 848 95.75 -44.53 81.92
N ASN A 849 96.32 -45.51 81.20
CA ASN A 849 96.18 -45.63 79.74
C ASN A 849 94.70 -45.78 79.32
N GLU A 850 93.91 -46.58 80.04
CA GLU A 850 92.44 -46.67 79.83
C GLU A 850 91.81 -45.27 79.91
N THR A 851 92.03 -44.53 81.00
CA THR A 851 91.48 -43.17 81.15
C THR A 851 92.03 -42.15 80.14
N GLU A 852 93.25 -42.33 79.61
CA GLU A 852 93.77 -41.50 78.52
C GLU A 852 93.06 -41.80 77.20
N THR A 853 92.76 -43.07 76.91
CA THR A 853 91.96 -43.44 75.73
C THR A 853 90.51 -42.98 75.82
N GLU A 854 89.88 -43.06 77.01
CA GLU A 854 88.55 -42.49 77.26
C GLU A 854 88.56 -40.96 77.10
N LEU A 855 89.54 -40.27 77.70
CA LEU A 855 89.67 -38.82 77.57
C LEU A 855 89.86 -38.39 76.11
N LYS A 856 90.64 -39.15 75.34
CA LYS A 856 90.86 -38.89 73.91
C LYS A 856 89.58 -39.08 73.09
N ALA A 857 88.81 -40.15 73.36
CA ALA A 857 87.51 -40.37 72.73
C ALA A 857 86.54 -39.21 73.04
N VAL A 858 86.45 -38.78 74.31
CA VAL A 858 85.63 -37.63 74.72
C VAL A 858 86.10 -36.33 74.05
N MET A 859 87.40 -36.13 73.85
CA MET A 859 87.91 -34.97 73.09
C MET A 859 87.52 -35.01 71.61
N GLU A 860 87.47 -36.19 71.00
CA GLU A 860 87.01 -36.38 69.61
C GLU A 860 85.49 -36.18 69.48
N GLU A 861 84.70 -36.62 70.47
CA GLU A 861 83.26 -36.32 70.58
C GLU A 861 82.99 -34.81 70.75
N VAL A 862 83.74 -34.12 71.62
CA VAL A 862 83.66 -32.66 71.78
C VAL A 862 84.04 -31.93 70.47
N ALA A 863 84.99 -32.46 69.70
CA ALA A 863 85.35 -31.94 68.38
C ALA A 863 84.29 -32.24 67.30
N LEU A 864 83.45 -33.27 67.47
CA LEU A 864 82.27 -33.56 66.66
C LEU A 864 81.14 -32.58 67.01
N LEU A 865 80.73 -32.52 68.28
CA LEU A 865 79.69 -31.63 68.80
C LEU A 865 79.96 -30.16 68.47
N LYS A 866 81.23 -29.71 68.51
CA LYS A 866 81.60 -28.35 68.11
C LYS A 866 81.30 -28.07 66.63
N ARG A 867 81.56 -29.02 65.73
CA ARG A 867 81.24 -28.89 64.29
C ARG A 867 79.74 -28.94 64.04
N GLU A 868 79.01 -29.79 64.76
CA GLU A 868 77.55 -29.88 64.67
C GLU A 868 76.86 -28.61 65.19
N LEU A 869 77.35 -28.03 66.29
CA LEU A 869 76.92 -26.73 66.81
C LEU A 869 77.19 -25.60 65.80
N GLU A 870 78.33 -25.62 65.12
CA GLU A 870 78.69 -24.60 64.13
C GLU A 870 77.90 -24.74 62.82
N ALA A 871 77.53 -25.97 62.43
CA ALA A 871 76.58 -26.22 61.34
C ALA A 871 75.16 -25.77 61.71
N SER A 872 74.70 -26.12 62.91
CA SER A 872 73.41 -25.70 63.47
C SER A 872 73.30 -24.18 63.57
N ARG A 873 74.41 -23.51 63.90
CA ARG A 873 74.47 -22.03 63.94
C ARG A 873 74.27 -21.42 62.56
N LYS A 874 74.93 -21.96 61.52
CA LYS A 874 74.77 -21.49 60.14
C LYS A 874 73.33 -21.66 59.63
N LEU A 875 72.69 -22.79 59.94
CA LEU A 875 71.27 -23.02 59.62
C LEU A 875 70.34 -22.06 60.38
N LEU A 876 70.66 -21.69 61.62
CA LEU A 876 69.91 -20.69 62.38
C LEU A 876 70.07 -19.28 61.77
N ASP A 877 71.28 -18.87 61.42
CA ASP A 877 71.56 -17.57 60.81
C ASP A 877 70.93 -17.47 59.42
N GLU A 878 70.94 -18.56 58.62
CA GLU A 878 70.24 -18.67 57.34
C GLU A 878 68.70 -18.62 57.52
N SER A 879 68.15 -19.34 58.50
CA SER A 879 66.72 -19.27 58.82
C SER A 879 66.29 -17.86 59.25
N GLN A 880 67.13 -17.13 59.99
CA GLN A 880 66.84 -15.74 60.38
C GLN A 880 66.86 -14.80 59.17
N MET A 881 67.82 -14.98 58.25
CA MET A 881 67.86 -14.21 56.99
C MET A 881 66.64 -14.50 56.11
N ASN A 882 66.22 -15.76 56.00
CA ASN A 882 65.03 -16.16 55.25
C ASN A 882 63.74 -15.59 55.86
N CYS A 883 63.61 -15.57 57.19
CA CYS A 883 62.49 -14.90 57.87
C CYS A 883 62.47 -13.39 57.57
N ALA A 884 63.60 -12.70 57.69
CA ALA A 884 63.69 -11.26 57.41
C ALA A 884 63.38 -10.92 55.93
N HIS A 885 63.80 -11.78 55.00
CA HIS A 885 63.43 -11.64 53.58
C HIS A 885 61.91 -11.82 53.38
N LEU A 886 61.30 -12.82 54.01
CA LEU A 886 59.85 -13.03 53.96
C LEU A 886 59.08 -11.83 54.53
N GLU A 887 59.51 -11.28 55.68
CA GLU A 887 58.88 -10.10 56.28
C GLU A 887 58.94 -8.88 55.38
N ASN A 888 60.05 -8.64 54.68
CA ASN A 888 60.17 -7.56 53.69
C ASN A 888 59.21 -7.77 52.51
N CYS A 889 59.18 -8.94 51.88
CA CYS A 889 58.26 -9.21 50.77
C CYS A 889 56.78 -9.12 51.21
N LEU A 890 56.47 -9.48 52.45
CA LEU A 890 55.13 -9.34 53.02
C LEU A 890 54.80 -7.86 53.35
N HIS A 891 55.79 -7.01 53.65
CA HIS A 891 55.62 -5.56 53.73
C HIS A 891 55.41 -4.93 52.35
N GLU A 892 56.17 -5.33 51.34
CA GLU A 892 56.02 -4.86 49.95
C GLU A 892 54.62 -5.22 49.41
N ALA A 893 54.17 -6.46 49.61
CA ALA A 893 52.82 -6.89 49.23
C ALA A 893 51.70 -6.11 49.97
N ARG A 894 51.95 -5.64 51.22
CA ARG A 894 51.02 -4.79 51.96
C ARG A 894 50.97 -3.35 51.42
N GLU A 895 52.13 -2.78 51.06
CA GLU A 895 52.23 -1.48 50.39
C GLU A 895 51.52 -1.50 49.03
N GLU A 896 51.74 -2.56 48.24
CA GLU A 896 51.08 -2.71 46.94
C GLU A 896 49.56 -2.88 47.11
N ALA A 897 49.10 -3.74 48.01
CA ALA A 897 47.66 -3.89 48.29
C ALA A 897 47.00 -2.58 48.76
N GLN A 898 47.69 -1.77 49.57
CA GLN A 898 47.19 -0.50 50.08
C GLN A 898 47.16 0.61 49.01
N THR A 899 48.13 0.63 48.08
CA THR A 899 48.14 1.56 46.94
C THR A 899 47.13 1.14 45.86
N GLN A 900 46.99 -0.15 45.56
CA GLN A 900 45.92 -0.69 44.72
C GLN A 900 44.54 -0.36 45.28
N LYS A 901 44.32 -0.55 46.59
CA LYS A 901 43.08 -0.16 47.28
C LYS A 901 42.78 1.33 47.14
N SER A 902 43.76 2.20 47.42
CA SER A 902 43.58 3.65 47.31
C SER A 902 43.27 4.09 45.87
N SER A 903 43.83 3.40 44.87
CA SER A 903 43.50 3.58 43.45
C SER A 903 42.06 3.13 43.12
N ALA A 904 41.61 2.01 43.69
CA ALA A 904 40.25 1.52 43.55
C ALA A 904 39.22 2.45 44.21
N ASP A 905 39.48 2.92 45.44
CA ASP A 905 38.63 3.88 46.16
C ASP A 905 38.51 5.22 45.38
N ARG A 906 39.61 5.69 44.77
CA ARG A 906 39.61 6.87 43.89
C ARG A 906 38.69 6.69 42.68
N ARG A 907 38.81 5.55 41.97
CA ARG A 907 37.95 5.20 40.82
C ARG A 907 36.49 5.00 41.23
N ALA A 908 36.21 4.43 42.41
CA ALA A 908 34.87 4.24 42.94
C ALA A 908 34.20 5.59 43.25
N SER A 909 34.97 6.58 43.73
CA SER A 909 34.52 7.96 43.92
C SER A 909 34.21 8.66 42.58
N GLU A 910 35.13 8.58 41.61
CA GLU A 910 34.93 9.09 40.25
C GLU A 910 33.67 8.50 39.58
N TYR A 911 33.51 7.17 39.66
CA TYR A 911 32.33 6.46 39.14
C TYR A 911 31.04 6.83 39.88
N SER A 912 31.10 7.06 41.20
CA SER A 912 29.94 7.50 41.98
C SER A 912 29.49 8.91 41.62
N SER A 913 30.44 9.83 41.38
CA SER A 913 30.16 11.18 40.89
C SER A 913 29.52 11.15 39.49
N LEU A 914 30.13 10.41 38.56
CA LEU A 914 29.60 10.23 37.20
C LEU A 914 28.20 9.59 37.23
N ARG A 915 27.98 8.57 38.05
CA ARG A 915 26.67 7.93 38.23
C ARG A 915 25.64 8.92 38.78
N ALA A 916 26.01 9.79 39.71
CA ALA A 916 25.12 10.83 40.23
C ALA A 916 24.72 11.85 39.15
N SER A 917 25.68 12.32 38.34
CA SER A 917 25.39 13.23 37.21
C SER A 917 24.52 12.55 36.14
N VAL A 918 24.83 11.31 35.74
CA VAL A 918 24.01 10.53 34.79
C VAL A 918 22.58 10.30 35.30
N VAL A 919 22.39 10.00 36.60
CA VAL A 919 21.05 9.84 37.21
C VAL A 919 20.29 11.17 37.22
N LYS A 920 20.97 12.28 37.53
CA LYS A 920 20.40 13.64 37.52
C LYS A 920 19.96 14.07 36.11
N THR A 921 20.80 13.84 35.11
CA THR A 921 20.48 14.07 33.69
C THR A 921 19.33 13.17 33.22
N ARG A 922 19.33 11.88 33.56
CA ARG A 922 18.21 10.96 33.26
C ARG A 922 16.91 11.41 33.92
N SER A 923 16.95 11.94 35.14
CA SER A 923 15.79 12.53 35.82
C SER A 923 15.22 13.73 35.05
N PHE A 924 16.07 14.62 34.54
CA PHE A 924 15.62 15.73 33.69
C PHE A 924 15.00 15.26 32.36
N PHE A 925 15.55 14.20 31.73
CA PHE A 925 14.96 13.59 30.54
C PHE A 925 13.60 12.91 30.82
N GLU A 926 13.45 12.17 31.92
CA GLU A 926 12.16 11.58 32.30
C GLU A 926 11.11 12.66 32.65
N ARG A 927 11.53 13.80 33.22
CA ARG A 927 10.66 14.97 33.41
C ARG A 927 10.22 15.61 32.08
N LEU A 928 11.15 15.79 31.13
CA LEU A 928 10.82 16.27 29.77
C LEU A 928 9.84 15.33 29.05
N LYS A 929 10.12 14.03 29.10
CA LYS A 929 9.27 12.95 28.59
C LYS A 929 7.87 13.01 29.22
N THR A 930 7.77 13.28 30.53
CA THR A 930 6.47 13.44 31.23
C THR A 930 5.68 14.65 30.71
N CYS A 931 6.35 15.76 30.36
CA CYS A 931 5.69 16.89 29.69
C CYS A 931 5.20 16.54 28.28
N VAL A 932 5.97 15.76 27.51
CA VAL A 932 5.59 15.31 26.16
C VAL A 932 4.39 14.34 26.18
N TYR A 933 4.32 13.43 27.15
CA TYR A 933 3.22 12.47 27.31
C TYR A 933 2.10 12.97 28.26
N SER A 934 2.03 14.28 28.52
CA SER A 934 1.02 14.88 29.40
C SER A 934 -0.40 14.73 28.79
N PRO A 935 -1.42 14.29 29.56
CA PRO A 935 -2.76 14.00 29.04
C PRO A 935 -3.53 15.24 28.54
N GLY A 936 -3.01 16.45 28.72
CA GLY A 936 -3.56 17.69 28.13
C GLY A 936 -3.33 17.86 26.62
N GLY A 937 -2.66 16.90 25.96
CA GLY A 937 -2.42 16.89 24.52
C GLY A 937 -1.60 18.09 24.01
N VAL A 938 -1.72 18.38 22.71
CA VAL A 938 -0.91 19.41 22.04
C VAL A 938 -1.12 20.81 22.61
N ALA A 939 -2.30 21.10 23.17
CA ALA A 939 -2.57 22.38 23.85
C ALA A 939 -1.84 22.46 25.21
N GLY A 940 -2.00 21.44 26.07
CA GLY A 940 -1.34 21.41 27.38
C GLY A 940 0.19 21.24 27.32
N PHE A 941 0.75 20.83 26.18
CA PHE A 941 2.20 20.66 26.00
C PHE A 941 2.97 21.97 26.15
N ALA A 942 2.48 23.08 25.58
CA ALA A 942 3.17 24.36 25.64
C ALA A 942 3.36 24.85 27.08
N ASP A 943 2.32 24.78 27.90
CA ASP A 943 2.38 25.14 29.32
C ASP A 943 3.14 24.12 30.17
N SER A 944 3.02 22.81 29.87
CA SER A 944 3.80 21.78 30.54
C SER A 944 5.31 22.00 30.35
N LEU A 945 5.73 22.37 29.13
CA LEU A 945 7.12 22.66 28.79
C LEU A 945 7.59 24.00 29.37
N ARG A 946 6.73 25.03 29.38
CA ARG A 946 6.96 26.33 30.05
C ARG A 946 7.24 26.14 31.55
N ASN A 947 6.39 25.35 32.22
CA ASN A 947 6.51 25.03 33.64
C ASN A 947 7.75 24.17 33.94
N LEU A 948 8.13 23.26 33.03
CA LEU A 948 9.39 22.53 33.12
C LEU A 948 10.60 23.46 33.01
N ALA A 949 10.63 24.36 32.03
CA ALA A 949 11.73 25.31 31.85
C ALA A 949 11.91 26.22 33.09
N GLN A 950 10.81 26.69 33.69
CA GLN A 950 10.85 27.47 34.92
C GLN A 950 11.32 26.64 36.12
N SER A 951 10.80 25.42 36.29
CA SER A 951 11.21 24.52 37.38
C SER A 951 12.68 24.08 37.26
N LEU A 952 13.19 23.91 36.04
CA LEU A 952 14.61 23.64 35.79
C LEU A 952 15.48 24.86 36.09
N ALA A 953 15.04 26.07 35.73
CA ALA A 953 15.73 27.31 36.09
C ALA A 953 15.80 27.52 37.62
N ASN A 954 14.70 27.29 38.33
CA ASN A 954 14.63 27.38 39.80
C ASN A 954 15.42 26.26 40.52
N SER A 955 15.95 25.27 39.80
CA SER A 955 16.74 24.16 40.35
C SER A 955 18.25 24.31 40.10
N ALA A 956 18.71 25.45 39.59
CA ALA A 956 20.12 25.73 39.34
C ALA A 956 20.91 25.85 40.65
N ASN A 957 22.12 25.31 40.65
CA ASN A 957 23.04 25.34 41.79
C ASN A 957 24.46 25.61 41.26
N ASP A 958 25.27 26.40 41.96
CA ASP A 958 26.56 26.93 41.45
C ASP A 958 27.69 25.88 41.35
N ARG A 959 27.34 24.59 41.41
CA ARG A 959 28.22 23.43 41.25
C ARG A 959 27.58 22.34 40.37
N ASP A 960 26.80 22.76 39.38
CA ASP A 960 26.24 21.89 38.34
C ASP A 960 27.21 21.79 37.14
N ASP A 961 27.31 20.59 36.54
CA ASP A 961 28.14 20.35 35.36
C ASP A 961 27.71 21.22 34.15
N GLU A 962 28.67 21.54 33.26
CA GLU A 962 28.44 22.39 32.08
C GLU A 962 27.35 21.83 31.15
N ASP A 963 27.33 20.50 30.94
CA ASP A 963 26.29 19.77 30.20
C ASP A 963 24.88 20.00 30.78
N ILE A 964 24.77 20.09 32.12
CA ILE A 964 23.49 20.32 32.81
C ILE A 964 23.05 21.77 32.62
N ALA A 965 23.99 22.73 32.62
CA ALA A 965 23.71 24.13 32.31
C ALA A 965 23.23 24.30 30.85
N GLU A 966 23.87 23.63 29.89
CA GLU A 966 23.43 23.63 28.49
C GLU A 966 22.06 22.96 28.31
N PHE A 967 21.82 21.80 28.93
CA PHE A 967 20.49 21.16 28.87
C PHE A 967 19.38 22.12 29.35
N ARG A 968 19.55 22.80 30.48
CA ARG A 968 18.58 23.81 30.97
C ARG A 968 18.36 24.95 29.98
N LYS A 969 19.42 25.42 29.32
CA LYS A 969 19.39 26.47 28.29
C LYS A 969 18.60 26.00 27.05
N CYS A 970 18.82 24.77 26.59
CA CYS A 970 18.07 24.17 25.48
C CYS A 970 16.57 24.05 25.78
N ILE A 971 16.18 23.56 26.97
CA ILE A 971 14.75 23.44 27.33
C ILE A 971 14.06 24.81 27.40
N ARG A 972 14.75 25.86 27.86
CA ARG A 972 14.21 27.23 27.85
C ARG A 972 13.92 27.71 26.43
N VAL A 973 14.90 27.65 25.53
CA VAL A 973 14.74 28.05 24.12
C VAL A 973 13.67 27.22 23.39
N LEU A 974 13.51 25.94 23.75
CA LEU A 974 12.44 25.10 23.22
C LEU A 974 11.06 25.54 23.71
N ALA A 975 10.92 25.85 25.01
CA ALA A 975 9.68 26.37 25.59
C ALA A 975 9.25 27.69 24.93
N ASP A 976 10.18 28.61 24.71
CA ASP A 976 9.91 29.91 24.06
C ASP A 976 9.40 29.72 22.62
N LYS A 977 10.03 28.84 21.83
CA LYS A 977 9.62 28.53 20.46
C LYS A 977 8.26 27.81 20.39
N VAL A 978 8.02 26.83 21.26
CA VAL A 978 6.71 26.14 21.33
C VAL A 978 5.61 27.11 21.78
N GLY A 979 5.89 28.00 22.72
CA GLY A 979 4.98 29.06 23.18
C GLY A 979 4.73 30.17 22.14
N PHE A 980 5.54 30.29 21.09
CA PHE A 980 5.22 31.10 19.90
C PHE A 980 4.31 30.32 18.95
N LEU A 981 4.63 29.06 18.66
CA LEU A 981 3.87 28.22 17.74
C LEU A 981 2.43 27.94 18.20
N SER A 982 2.18 27.80 19.51
CA SER A 982 0.81 27.63 20.04
C SER A 982 -0.07 28.83 19.71
N ARG A 983 0.39 30.05 20.04
CA ARG A 983 -0.33 31.31 19.75
C ARG A 983 -0.60 31.49 18.26
N HIS A 984 0.38 31.20 17.40
CA HIS A 984 0.19 31.26 15.96
C HIS A 984 -0.84 30.22 15.45
N ARG A 985 -0.91 29.04 16.07
CA ARG A 985 -1.94 28.03 15.78
C ARG A 985 -3.32 28.49 16.24
N GLU A 986 -3.43 29.10 17.43
CA GLU A 986 -4.67 29.66 17.96
C GLU A 986 -5.23 30.76 17.04
N GLU A 987 -4.39 31.73 16.65
CA GLU A 987 -4.74 32.76 15.68
C GLU A 987 -5.16 32.21 14.31
N LEU A 988 -4.51 31.14 13.83
CA LEU A 988 -4.83 30.51 12.56
C LEU A 988 -6.17 29.75 12.62
N HIS A 989 -6.43 29.06 13.74
CA HIS A 989 -7.69 28.36 13.96
C HIS A 989 -8.87 29.34 14.05
N GLU A 990 -8.69 30.48 14.72
CA GLU A 990 -9.72 31.51 14.81
C GLU A 990 -10.05 32.11 13.42
N LYS A 991 -9.02 32.37 12.59
CA LYS A 991 -9.18 32.79 11.19
C LYS A 991 -9.89 31.72 10.34
N TYR A 992 -9.54 30.44 10.51
CA TYR A 992 -10.17 29.33 9.80
C TYR A 992 -11.65 29.19 10.18
N THR A 993 -11.99 29.18 11.46
CA THR A 993 -13.39 29.08 11.92
C THR A 993 -14.23 30.29 11.47
N ARG A 994 -13.67 31.50 11.43
CA ARG A 994 -14.35 32.67 10.83
C ARG A 994 -14.62 32.51 9.33
N MET A 995 -13.70 31.88 8.59
CA MET A 995 -13.89 31.56 7.16
C MET A 995 -14.90 30.43 6.94
N GLU A 996 -14.91 29.43 7.81
CA GLU A 996 -15.81 28.28 7.76
C GLU A 996 -17.28 28.69 7.99
N VAL A 997 -17.54 29.54 8.99
CA VAL A 997 -18.88 30.13 9.22
C VAL A 997 -19.36 30.95 8.02
N ALA A 998 -18.49 31.74 7.39
CA ALA A 998 -18.84 32.50 6.19
C ALA A 998 -19.13 31.60 4.98
N ASN A 999 -18.38 30.50 4.83
CA ASN A 999 -18.60 29.52 3.76
C ASN A 999 -19.92 28.74 3.93
N GLU A 1000 -20.26 28.39 5.17
CA GLU A 1000 -21.54 27.71 5.47
C GLU A 1000 -22.74 28.65 5.31
N GLN A 1001 -22.59 29.94 5.60
CA GLN A 1001 -23.59 30.96 5.28
C GLN A 1001 -23.82 31.07 3.76
N LEU A 1002 -22.74 31.07 2.96
CA LEU A 1002 -22.83 31.09 1.49
C LEU A 1002 -23.46 29.80 0.91
N ARG A 1003 -23.19 28.63 1.52
CA ARG A 1003 -23.88 27.37 1.18
C ARG A 1003 -25.37 27.44 1.46
N SER A 1004 -25.78 27.96 2.61
CA SER A 1004 -27.20 28.13 2.97
C SER A 1004 -27.93 29.07 2.01
N GLU A 1005 -27.28 30.16 1.57
CA GLU A 1005 -27.83 31.05 0.54
C GLU A 1005 -27.93 30.37 -0.84
N LEU A 1006 -26.95 29.53 -1.19
CA LEU A 1006 -26.95 28.76 -2.44
C LEU A 1006 -28.06 27.70 -2.46
N GLU A 1007 -28.22 26.92 -1.39
CA GLU A 1007 -29.27 25.90 -1.26
C GLU A 1007 -30.67 26.56 -1.29
N GLY A 1008 -30.86 27.69 -0.59
CA GLY A 1008 -32.10 28.47 -0.65
C GLY A 1008 -32.44 28.99 -2.06
N LYS A 1009 -31.43 29.34 -2.87
CA LYS A 1009 -31.62 29.71 -4.28
C LYS A 1009 -31.92 28.49 -5.16
N ILE A 1010 -31.28 27.35 -4.89
CA ILE A 1010 -31.56 26.07 -5.55
C ILE A 1010 -33.02 25.64 -5.30
N ASP A 1011 -33.50 25.70 -4.04
CA ASP A 1011 -34.88 25.36 -3.69
C ASP A 1011 -35.91 26.35 -4.26
N LEU A 1012 -35.57 27.63 -4.36
CA LEU A 1012 -36.39 28.61 -5.06
C LEU A 1012 -36.52 28.27 -6.57
N VAL A 1013 -35.43 27.83 -7.22
CA VAL A 1013 -35.45 27.36 -8.61
C VAL A 1013 -36.24 26.05 -8.76
N LYS A 1014 -36.06 25.07 -7.87
CA LYS A 1014 -36.90 23.85 -7.82
C LYS A 1014 -38.38 24.21 -7.70
N THR A 1015 -38.72 25.20 -6.87
CA THR A 1015 -40.10 25.67 -6.64
C THR A 1015 -40.69 26.31 -7.90
N TYR A 1016 -39.95 27.19 -8.59
CA TYR A 1016 -40.41 27.76 -9.87
C TYR A 1016 -40.57 26.69 -10.95
N TYR A 1017 -39.64 25.74 -11.05
CA TYR A 1017 -39.73 24.63 -11.99
C TYR A 1017 -40.97 23.75 -11.73
N ASN A 1018 -41.18 23.35 -10.47
CA ASN A 1018 -42.35 22.56 -10.08
C ASN A 1018 -43.66 23.31 -10.32
N LYS A 1019 -43.73 24.61 -10.05
CA LYS A 1019 -44.90 25.44 -10.36
C LYS A 1019 -45.21 25.43 -11.86
N HIS A 1020 -44.20 25.63 -12.71
CA HIS A 1020 -44.34 25.60 -14.16
C HIS A 1020 -44.75 24.22 -14.70
N GLN A 1021 -44.27 23.12 -14.10
CA GLN A 1021 -44.72 21.76 -14.46
C GLN A 1021 -46.16 21.47 -14.01
N LEU A 1022 -46.57 21.93 -12.82
CA LEU A 1022 -47.97 21.85 -12.36
C LEU A 1022 -48.90 22.67 -13.26
N GLU A 1023 -48.47 23.85 -13.69
CA GLU A 1023 -49.21 24.71 -14.63
C GLU A 1023 -49.37 24.04 -16.01
N LYS A 1024 -48.32 23.38 -16.52
CA LYS A 1024 -48.40 22.55 -17.73
C LYS A 1024 -49.32 21.34 -17.58
N GLN A 1025 -49.30 20.65 -16.44
CA GLN A 1025 -50.21 19.51 -16.21
C GLN A 1025 -51.66 19.97 -16.08
N ALA A 1026 -51.92 21.04 -15.31
CA ALA A 1026 -53.25 21.61 -15.11
C ALA A 1026 -53.88 22.21 -16.38
N ASN A 1027 -53.17 22.29 -17.50
CA ASN A 1027 -53.73 22.68 -18.81
C ASN A 1027 -54.09 21.49 -19.70
N LYS A 1028 -53.61 20.27 -19.40
CA LYS A 1028 -53.98 19.05 -20.16
C LYS A 1028 -55.41 18.55 -19.88
N GLU A 1029 -55.98 18.94 -18.74
CA GLU A 1029 -57.29 18.47 -18.26
C GLU A 1029 -58.41 19.49 -18.51
N LYS A 1030 -58.12 20.59 -19.20
CA LYS A 1030 -59.08 21.66 -19.51
C LYS A 1030 -59.56 21.56 -20.96
N ILE A 1031 -60.85 21.79 -21.16
CA ILE A 1031 -61.44 21.95 -22.50
C ILE A 1031 -61.08 23.34 -23.04
N SER A 1032 -60.54 23.39 -24.26
CA SER A 1032 -60.20 24.65 -24.94
C SER A 1032 -61.42 25.31 -25.60
N PHE A 1033 -61.64 26.58 -25.28
CA PHE A 1033 -62.74 27.40 -25.80
C PHE A 1033 -62.28 28.61 -26.64
N GLY A 1034 -60.96 28.80 -26.81
CA GLY A 1034 -60.35 29.98 -27.45
C GLY A 1034 -59.99 29.73 -28.91
N SER A 1035 -58.69 29.60 -29.18
CA SER A 1035 -58.17 28.73 -30.23
C SER A 1035 -58.31 27.26 -29.79
N LEU A 1036 -58.21 26.33 -30.75
CA LEU A 1036 -58.01 24.91 -30.50
C LEU A 1036 -56.61 24.57 -31.02
N GLU A 1037 -55.78 23.92 -30.21
CA GLU A 1037 -54.45 23.47 -30.61
C GLU A 1037 -54.31 21.94 -30.47
N VAL A 1038 -53.31 21.37 -31.16
CA VAL A 1038 -53.06 19.92 -31.12
C VAL A 1038 -52.53 19.53 -29.73
N HIS A 1039 -53.02 18.40 -29.23
CA HIS A 1039 -52.88 17.88 -27.86
C HIS A 1039 -53.72 18.58 -26.77
N GLU A 1040 -54.55 19.57 -27.09
CA GLU A 1040 -55.58 20.09 -26.16
C GLU A 1040 -56.86 19.22 -26.15
N ILE A 1041 -57.74 19.41 -25.16
CA ILE A 1041 -59.06 18.75 -25.13
C ILE A 1041 -60.08 19.62 -25.86
N GLY A 1042 -60.71 19.06 -26.90
CA GLY A 1042 -61.84 19.68 -27.60
C GLY A 1042 -63.18 19.08 -27.16
N CYS A 1043 -64.23 19.91 -27.11
CA CYS A 1043 -65.61 19.48 -26.89
C CYS A 1043 -66.49 19.88 -28.08
N PHE A 1044 -67.25 18.93 -28.61
CA PHE A 1044 -68.03 19.04 -29.84
C PHE A 1044 -69.48 18.62 -29.60
N VAL A 1045 -70.44 19.44 -30.01
CA VAL A 1045 -71.87 19.20 -29.80
C VAL A 1045 -72.54 18.83 -31.12
N LEU A 1046 -73.47 17.88 -31.09
CA LEU A 1046 -74.26 17.48 -32.25
C LEU A 1046 -75.19 18.62 -32.66
N THR A 1047 -75.03 19.13 -33.89
CA THR A 1047 -75.88 20.18 -34.45
C THR A 1047 -77.17 19.60 -35.05
N PRO A 1048 -78.25 20.39 -35.22
CA PRO A 1048 -79.48 19.93 -35.88
C PRO A 1048 -79.30 19.44 -37.33
N GLY A 1049 -78.20 19.83 -37.98
CA GLY A 1049 -77.80 19.31 -39.30
C GLY A 1049 -77.12 17.94 -39.28
N GLY A 1050 -76.99 17.29 -38.12
CA GLY A 1050 -76.45 15.92 -38.01
C GLY A 1050 -74.92 15.81 -37.96
N HIS A 1051 -74.19 16.92 -37.79
CA HIS A 1051 -72.73 16.96 -37.65
C HIS A 1051 -72.29 17.55 -36.31
N TYR A 1052 -71.14 17.11 -35.79
CA TYR A 1052 -70.57 17.62 -34.53
C TYR A 1052 -69.73 18.88 -34.77
N LYS A 1053 -69.89 19.87 -33.88
CA LYS A 1053 -69.29 21.20 -34.01
C LYS A 1053 -68.69 21.66 -32.67
N ALA A 1054 -67.48 22.20 -32.69
CA ALA A 1054 -66.75 22.55 -31.46
C ALA A 1054 -67.40 23.71 -30.69
N ILE A 1055 -67.30 23.69 -29.36
CA ILE A 1055 -67.69 24.81 -28.51
C ILE A 1055 -66.54 25.82 -28.41
N THR A 1056 -66.53 26.81 -29.29
CA THR A 1056 -65.50 27.87 -29.34
C THR A 1056 -66.11 29.26 -29.19
N ARG A 1057 -65.38 30.19 -28.56
CA ARG A 1057 -65.82 31.60 -28.39
C ARG A 1057 -65.52 32.49 -29.60
N ASN A 1058 -64.40 32.24 -30.29
CA ASN A 1058 -63.81 33.23 -31.20
C ASN A 1058 -63.78 32.84 -32.69
N CYS A 1059 -64.04 31.57 -33.05
CA CYS A 1059 -63.98 31.08 -34.43
C CYS A 1059 -64.98 29.93 -34.64
N SER A 1060 -65.97 30.13 -35.51
CA SER A 1060 -67.24 29.39 -35.51
C SER A 1060 -67.33 28.20 -36.48
N ASN A 1061 -66.22 27.73 -37.07
CA ASN A 1061 -66.23 26.68 -38.12
C ASN A 1061 -65.30 25.48 -37.84
N TYR A 1062 -65.23 25.00 -36.59
CA TYR A 1062 -64.57 23.73 -36.26
C TYR A 1062 -65.60 22.59 -36.22
N TYR A 1063 -65.40 21.57 -37.05
CA TYR A 1063 -66.26 20.39 -37.18
C TYR A 1063 -65.46 19.14 -36.86
N LEU A 1064 -66.10 18.12 -36.28
CA LEU A 1064 -65.44 16.85 -36.00
C LEU A 1064 -65.32 16.00 -37.28
N SER A 1065 -64.19 15.34 -37.48
CA SER A 1065 -64.00 14.39 -38.58
C SER A 1065 -64.93 13.17 -38.43
N ASP A 1066 -65.44 12.63 -39.54
CA ASP A 1066 -66.34 11.49 -39.49
C ASP A 1066 -65.65 10.23 -38.93
N ALA A 1067 -64.34 10.06 -39.14
CA ALA A 1067 -63.54 9.02 -38.49
C ALA A 1067 -63.53 9.13 -36.94
N SER A 1068 -63.52 10.36 -36.40
CA SER A 1068 -63.72 10.60 -34.95
C SER A 1068 -65.18 10.53 -34.51
N VAL A 1069 -66.16 10.56 -35.43
CA VAL A 1069 -67.56 10.27 -35.10
C VAL A 1069 -67.75 8.75 -34.98
N GLU A 1070 -67.22 7.98 -35.93
CA GLU A 1070 -67.23 6.52 -35.91
C GLU A 1070 -66.51 5.94 -34.68
N LEU A 1071 -65.36 6.51 -34.30
CA LEU A 1071 -64.58 6.09 -33.12
C LEU A 1071 -65.36 6.21 -31.78
N PHE A 1072 -66.41 7.04 -31.72
CA PHE A 1072 -67.26 7.26 -30.53
C PHE A 1072 -68.72 6.80 -30.74
N ALA A 1073 -69.01 6.01 -31.79
CA ALA A 1073 -70.37 5.63 -32.19
C ALA A 1073 -70.80 4.24 -31.69
N ASP A 1074 -71.15 4.14 -30.40
CA ASP A 1074 -72.00 3.06 -29.88
C ASP A 1074 -73.50 3.34 -30.23
N PRO A 1075 -74.47 2.41 -30.10
CA PRO A 1075 -75.71 2.41 -30.91
C PRO A 1075 -76.72 3.55 -30.63
N SER A 1076 -76.45 4.45 -29.68
CA SER A 1076 -77.16 5.73 -29.54
C SER A 1076 -76.19 6.90 -29.77
N ARG A 1077 -76.27 7.51 -30.96
CA ARG A 1077 -75.42 8.64 -31.39
C ARG A 1077 -75.40 9.77 -30.33
N PRO A 1078 -74.27 10.06 -29.66
CA PRO A 1078 -74.26 10.88 -28.45
C PRO A 1078 -74.49 12.37 -28.76
N ASN A 1079 -75.10 13.11 -27.82
CA ASN A 1079 -75.38 14.55 -28.03
C ASN A 1079 -74.11 15.43 -28.06
N TYR A 1080 -73.00 14.95 -27.52
CA TYR A 1080 -71.70 15.60 -27.56
C TYR A 1080 -70.56 14.57 -27.51
N ILE A 1081 -69.38 14.96 -27.98
CA ILE A 1081 -68.13 14.19 -27.97
C ILE A 1081 -67.04 15.07 -27.35
N VAL A 1082 -66.23 14.49 -26.46
CA VAL A 1082 -65.06 15.13 -25.85
C VAL A 1082 -63.85 14.24 -26.11
N GLY A 1083 -62.76 14.80 -26.60
CA GLY A 1083 -61.55 14.04 -26.94
C GLY A 1083 -60.31 14.92 -27.03
N GLN A 1084 -59.14 14.29 -26.97
CA GLN A 1084 -57.88 15.01 -27.18
C GLN A 1084 -57.67 15.22 -28.69
N ILE A 1085 -57.40 16.46 -29.09
CA ILE A 1085 -57.14 16.83 -30.48
C ILE A 1085 -55.82 16.22 -30.92
N VAL A 1086 -55.86 15.30 -31.89
CA VAL A 1086 -54.67 14.65 -32.46
C VAL A 1086 -54.32 15.17 -33.84
N HIS A 1087 -55.30 15.69 -34.60
CA HIS A 1087 -55.06 16.33 -35.89
C HIS A 1087 -56.10 17.42 -36.19
N MET A 1088 -55.69 18.44 -36.93
CA MET A 1088 -56.55 19.54 -37.38
C MET A 1088 -56.24 19.89 -38.82
N GLU A 1089 -57.17 19.58 -39.72
CA GLU A 1089 -57.04 19.90 -41.15
C GLU A 1089 -57.81 21.21 -41.45
N ARG A 1090 -57.18 22.17 -42.14
CA ARG A 1090 -57.83 23.41 -42.58
C ARG A 1090 -58.31 23.26 -44.03
N GLN A 1091 -59.63 23.18 -44.21
CA GLN A 1091 -60.29 23.09 -45.51
C GLN A 1091 -61.02 24.39 -45.86
N ILE A 1092 -61.38 24.54 -47.13
CA ILE A 1092 -62.12 25.70 -47.66
C ILE A 1092 -63.17 25.16 -48.63
N VAL A 1093 -64.42 25.64 -48.52
CA VAL A 1093 -65.52 25.23 -49.41
C VAL A 1093 -65.21 25.63 -50.85
N LYS A 1094 -65.14 24.65 -51.75
CA LYS A 1094 -64.91 24.84 -53.20
C LYS A 1094 -66.23 24.87 -53.96
N GLU A 1095 -66.26 25.58 -55.10
CA GLU A 1095 -67.35 25.53 -56.08
C GLU A 1095 -67.30 24.21 -56.86
N ALA A 1096 -68.46 23.65 -57.24
CA ALA A 1096 -68.53 22.39 -57.99
C ALA A 1096 -68.20 22.62 -59.47
N ALA A 1097 -67.21 21.89 -60.00
CA ALA A 1097 -66.83 21.96 -61.40
C ALA A 1097 -67.83 21.21 -62.30
N ALA A 1098 -68.20 21.81 -63.43
CA ALA A 1098 -69.05 21.17 -64.43
C ALA A 1098 -68.25 20.18 -65.30
N GLU A 1099 -68.87 19.06 -65.67
CA GLU A 1099 -68.25 18.00 -66.46
C GLU A 1099 -68.00 18.40 -67.94
N GLN A 1100 -66.90 17.91 -68.52
CA GLN A 1100 -66.79 17.71 -69.96
C GLN A 1100 -66.22 16.30 -70.24
N GLN A 1101 -66.78 15.63 -71.26
CA GLN A 1101 -66.52 14.23 -71.56
C GLN A 1101 -65.21 14.06 -72.37
N GLY A 1102 -64.31 13.17 -71.91
CA GLY A 1102 -62.91 13.11 -72.40
C GLY A 1102 -62.33 11.74 -72.83
N ARG A 1103 -63.11 10.65 -72.78
CA ARG A 1103 -62.85 9.35 -73.48
C ARG A 1103 -61.47 8.66 -73.25
N GLY A 1104 -61.38 7.74 -72.28
CA GLY A 1104 -60.28 6.77 -72.15
C GLY A 1104 -60.66 5.52 -71.33
N GLU A 1105 -60.33 4.32 -71.83
CA GLU A 1105 -60.52 3.02 -71.17
C GLU A 1105 -59.35 2.70 -70.18
N LYS A 1106 -59.36 1.73 -69.25
CA LYS A 1106 -60.26 0.58 -68.97
C LYS A 1106 -60.04 0.02 -67.55
N GLY A 1107 -61.10 -0.47 -66.88
CA GLY A 1107 -61.02 -1.34 -65.68
C GLY A 1107 -60.78 -0.63 -64.34
N SER A 1108 -61.34 -1.08 -63.20
CA SER A 1108 -62.33 -2.15 -62.98
C SER A 1108 -63.23 -1.82 -61.77
N GLU A 1109 -64.47 -2.29 -61.79
CA GLU A 1109 -65.53 -1.92 -60.85
C GLU A 1109 -65.43 -2.65 -59.49
N TRP A 1110 -66.08 -2.08 -58.46
CA TRP A 1110 -67.15 -2.77 -57.73
C TRP A 1110 -68.15 -1.74 -57.15
N LEU A 1111 -69.43 -2.13 -57.12
CA LEU A 1111 -70.62 -1.34 -56.77
C LEU A 1111 -71.07 -1.74 -55.33
N THR A 1112 -71.98 -1.10 -54.58
CA THR A 1112 -72.85 0.10 -54.67
C THR A 1112 -73.18 0.51 -53.22
N THR A 1113 -73.65 1.73 -52.89
CA THR A 1113 -75.09 2.10 -52.92
C THR A 1113 -75.32 3.61 -52.94
N LEU A 1114 -76.52 4.03 -53.37
CA LEU A 1114 -76.87 5.41 -53.65
C LEU A 1114 -77.39 6.19 -52.44
N ASN A 1115 -77.15 7.50 -52.44
CA ASN A 1115 -78.22 8.48 -52.26
C ASN A 1115 -77.87 9.79 -52.98
N SER A 1116 -78.80 10.32 -53.79
CA SER A 1116 -78.60 11.55 -54.56
C SER A 1116 -79.29 12.73 -53.88
N GLY A 1117 -78.55 13.81 -53.60
CA GLY A 1117 -79.14 15.05 -53.10
C GLY A 1117 -78.13 16.17 -52.89
N SER A 1118 -78.34 17.29 -53.59
CA SER A 1118 -77.68 18.60 -53.43
C SER A 1118 -76.13 18.62 -53.40
N THR A 1119 -75.51 19.12 -54.47
CA THR A 1119 -74.09 19.51 -54.47
C THR A 1119 -73.86 20.82 -53.72
N GLN A 1120 -74.03 20.79 -52.40
CA GLN A 1120 -73.48 21.74 -51.44
C GLN A 1120 -72.54 20.98 -50.48
N ASN A 1121 -71.68 21.70 -49.76
CA ASN A 1121 -70.81 21.07 -48.76
C ASN A 1121 -71.64 20.52 -47.58
N PRO A 1122 -71.21 19.43 -46.92
CA PRO A 1122 -71.99 18.76 -45.88
C PRO A 1122 -72.34 19.68 -44.69
N TYR A 1123 -71.53 20.71 -44.43
CA TYR A 1123 -71.68 21.58 -43.27
C TYR A 1123 -72.54 22.84 -43.52
N GLY A 1124 -73.12 23.00 -44.72
CA GLY A 1124 -74.04 24.10 -45.06
C GLY A 1124 -73.39 25.48 -45.14
N LEU A 1125 -72.07 25.55 -45.32
CA LEU A 1125 -71.30 26.80 -45.33
C LEU A 1125 -71.28 27.49 -46.71
N PRO A 1126 -71.05 28.82 -46.80
CA PRO A 1126 -70.82 29.49 -48.07
C PRO A 1126 -69.56 29.02 -48.81
N VAL A 1127 -69.54 29.13 -50.14
CA VAL A 1127 -68.33 28.93 -50.95
C VAL A 1127 -67.25 29.93 -50.55
N GLY A 1128 -66.01 29.48 -50.44
CA GLY A 1128 -64.88 30.29 -49.97
C GLY A 1128 -64.81 30.48 -48.44
N CYS A 1129 -65.78 30.00 -47.67
CA CYS A 1129 -65.62 29.92 -46.22
C CYS A 1129 -64.62 28.83 -45.82
N GLU A 1130 -63.78 29.19 -44.86
CA GLU A 1130 -62.81 28.29 -44.25
C GLU A 1130 -63.48 27.52 -43.10
N TYR A 1131 -63.15 26.24 -42.99
CA TYR A 1131 -63.54 25.39 -41.87
C TYR A 1131 -62.40 24.45 -41.51
N PHE A 1132 -62.44 23.93 -40.29
CA PHE A 1132 -61.43 23.03 -39.78
C PHE A 1132 -62.09 21.69 -39.47
N LEU A 1133 -61.52 20.62 -40.02
CA LEU A 1133 -61.91 19.26 -39.70
C LEU A 1133 -60.97 18.75 -38.59
N VAL A 1134 -61.52 18.53 -37.41
CA VAL A 1134 -60.75 18.16 -36.22
C VAL A 1134 -60.89 16.67 -35.97
N THR A 1135 -59.75 15.98 -35.87
CA THR A 1135 -59.68 14.58 -35.45
C THR A 1135 -59.29 14.55 -33.98
N VAL A 1136 -60.14 13.92 -33.16
CA VAL A 1136 -59.85 13.65 -31.75
C VAL A 1136 -59.69 12.16 -31.51
N ALA A 1137 -58.78 11.80 -30.61
CA ALA A 1137 -58.71 10.49 -30.01
C ALA A 1137 -59.60 10.44 -28.76
N MET A 1138 -60.03 9.23 -28.37
CA MET A 1138 -60.57 9.00 -27.03
C MET A 1138 -59.53 9.42 -25.98
N LEU A 1139 -59.99 10.08 -24.92
CA LEU A 1139 -59.16 10.32 -23.74
C LEU A 1139 -58.89 8.95 -23.09
N PRO A 1140 -57.66 8.65 -22.65
CA PRO A 1140 -57.36 7.40 -21.97
C PRO A 1140 -58.18 7.31 -20.67
N ASP A 1141 -58.74 6.13 -20.38
CA ASP A 1141 -59.72 5.91 -19.31
C ASP A 1141 -59.25 6.42 -17.94
N THR A 1142 -59.68 7.63 -17.58
CA THR A 1142 -59.61 8.13 -16.21
C THR A 1142 -60.74 7.46 -15.43
N ASN A 1143 -60.37 6.58 -14.50
CA ASN A 1143 -61.31 5.81 -13.68
C ASN A 1143 -62.26 6.71 -12.87
N ILE A 1144 -63.43 7.04 -13.43
CA ILE A 1144 -64.55 7.69 -12.75
C ILE A 1144 -65.77 6.74 -12.75
N HIS A 1145 -65.52 5.48 -12.38
CA HIS A 1145 -66.56 4.62 -11.80
C HIS A 1145 -66.81 5.00 -10.34
N SER A 1146 -67.30 6.22 -10.10
CA SER A 1146 -67.88 6.60 -8.81
C SER A 1146 -69.24 5.92 -8.66
N SER A 1147 -69.32 4.92 -7.78
CA SER A 1147 -70.54 4.20 -7.45
C SER A 1147 -71.66 5.15 -6.99
N SER A 1148 -72.86 4.99 -7.53
CA SER A 1148 -74.05 5.76 -7.12
C SER A 1148 -74.41 5.52 -5.64
N PRO A 1149 -74.46 6.57 -4.79
CA PRO A 1149 -75.04 6.46 -3.47
C PRO A 1149 -76.58 6.48 -3.53
N SER A 1150 -77.20 5.84 -2.55
CA SER A 1150 -78.64 5.86 -2.24
C SER A 1150 -79.03 7.05 -1.38
#